data_AF-A0A0E1VZ06-F1
#
_entry.id   AF-A0A0E1VZ06-F1
#
_cell.length_a   1.000
_cell.length_b   1.000
_cell.length_c   1.000
_cell.angle_alpha   90.00
_cell.angle_beta   90.00
_cell.angle_gamma   90.00
#
_symmetry.space_group_name_H-M   'P 1'
#
loop_
_entity.id
_entity.type
_entity.pdbx_description
1 polymer ?
#
loop_
_entity_poly.entity_id
_entity_poly.type
_entity_poly.pdbx_seq_one_letter_code
_entity_poly.pdbx_strand_id
1 'polypeptide(L)'
;MQSWGKTLARCAIAGLFTATAFAGTPPVGPASVPSTHAVAARIIDDLPARHAAGLDAATRAQVERGRYVARLGDCVACHTGDKSKPLAGGLALRTPFGELHSTNITPDPQTGIGRYTFAQFDRAMRKGVAADGRRLYPAMPYPSYAKVAAEDMRALYAYLMKGVAPVRQANRALALRFPFNQRWGLALWNWAFLDDTPFQPDATRSAEWNRGAYIVQGLGHCGACHTPRGLGFQEKAMSGAGSAGRYFLAGETVEGWRALSLRALWTPQDTAEMLKTGRNRYGAVSGNMVDVVQHSTQYMSDGDLLAVGAYLESLPAAGRDKPMQVPQPPAPAIARAGPPAADISSRVPADLYTSRGGLAYLQFCNDCHRSDGAGVRDVFPPLAGNAALLSEDPSTLVHIMLTGWRSAQTASHARVLTMPAFAQLSDREIAEILNFVRRSWGRADVRAIGAGTVGRMREQLRAGTGDGARFRTPRLADMLAESNANQLTLGARLNIETRQMLPKNVGNALNCASCHLNAGTVADGSPYVGVSAFFPGYAPRAGRVITLAERINGCFLRSMNGKPLPPDSEQMQAMVAYFDWMRRETRPGDKVEGRGVGKVSHRIVPAVDNGKRIYAAQCALCHGSNGEGVKDDAGRWVYPPLWGDESFNIGAGMARTYTAAGFVQRNMPIAFHDRFPLGQGGLTDQEAVDVAEYFTHQPRPDFAGKVKDWPKDKKPDDARY
;
A
#
# COMPACT_ATOMS: atom_id res chain seq x y z
N MET A 1 -59.41 -12.70 30.99
CA MET A 1 -60.46 -13.69 30.64
C MET A 1 -61.78 -12.94 30.70
N GLN A 2 -62.61 -12.77 29.69
CA GLN A 2 -62.71 -13.29 28.32
C GLN A 2 -63.61 -12.28 27.58
N SER A 3 -63.27 -11.92 26.35
CA SER A 3 -64.05 -10.98 25.53
C SER A 3 -65.34 -11.62 25.00
N TRP A 4 -66.41 -10.85 25.06
CA TRP A 4 -67.60 -10.94 24.20
C TRP A 4 -67.35 -9.93 23.05
N GLY A 5 -67.72 -10.11 21.79
CA GLY A 5 -68.71 -10.99 21.19
C GLY A 5 -69.61 -10.14 20.29
N LYS A 6 -69.77 -10.60 19.04
CA LYS A 6 -70.87 -10.33 18.09
C LYS A 6 -70.87 -8.97 17.35
N THR A 7 -71.55 -8.77 16.22
CA THR A 7 -72.00 -9.54 15.04
C THR A 7 -72.72 -8.48 14.19
N LEU A 8 -72.41 -8.42 12.88
CA LEU A 8 -73.26 -8.13 11.69
C LEU A 8 -74.72 -7.68 11.96
N ALA A 9 -75.36 -6.73 11.27
CA ALA A 9 -75.24 -6.28 9.88
C ALA A 9 -76.09 -5.01 9.58
N ARG A 10 -75.83 -4.42 8.39
CA ARG A 10 -76.75 -3.70 7.46
C ARG A 10 -76.96 -2.18 7.54
N CYS A 11 -76.45 -1.55 6.46
CA CYS A 11 -77.11 -0.65 5.50
C CYS A 11 -77.19 0.87 5.72
N ALA A 12 -76.57 1.55 4.74
CA ALA A 12 -76.92 2.80 4.05
C ALA A 12 -76.74 4.15 4.77
N ILE A 13 -75.96 5.05 4.14
CA ILE A 13 -76.41 6.34 3.58
C ILE A 13 -75.23 7.02 2.85
N ALA A 14 -75.57 7.70 1.76
CA ALA A 14 -74.71 8.42 0.83
C ALA A 14 -73.96 9.62 1.41
N GLY A 15 -72.85 10.02 0.77
CA GLY A 15 -72.14 11.26 1.09
C GLY A 15 -70.99 11.57 0.13
N LEU A 16 -71.33 12.29 -0.93
CA LEU A 16 -70.56 13.19 -1.80
C LEU A 16 -69.02 13.10 -1.89
N PHE A 17 -68.58 13.06 -3.15
CA PHE A 17 -67.26 13.37 -3.66
C PHE A 17 -66.71 14.73 -3.18
N THR A 18 -65.49 14.72 -2.63
CA THR A 18 -64.51 15.80 -2.81
C THR A 18 -63.15 15.19 -3.06
N ALA A 19 -62.63 15.40 -4.26
CA ALA A 19 -61.31 15.00 -4.67
C ALA A 19 -60.24 15.81 -3.93
N THR A 20 -59.52 15.18 -3.01
CA THR A 20 -58.22 15.68 -2.54
C THR A 20 -57.13 14.87 -3.22
N ALA A 21 -56.43 15.51 -4.15
CA ALA A 21 -55.22 14.99 -4.76
C ALA A 21 -54.16 14.81 -3.66
N PHE A 22 -54.01 13.57 -3.16
CA PHE A 22 -52.80 13.19 -2.47
C PHE A 22 -51.71 13.06 -3.55
N ALA A 23 -50.82 14.05 -3.60
CA ALA A 23 -49.53 13.91 -4.25
C ALA A 23 -48.81 12.73 -3.57
N GLY A 24 -48.90 11.55 -4.20
CA GLY A 24 -48.17 10.38 -3.76
C GLY A 24 -46.69 10.69 -3.78
N THR A 25 -46.06 10.65 -2.61
CA THR A 25 -44.60 10.52 -2.51
C THR A 25 -44.20 9.31 -3.37
N PRO A 26 -43.24 9.45 -4.30
CA PRO A 26 -42.77 8.31 -5.08
C PRO A 26 -42.28 7.22 -4.12
N PRO A 27 -42.44 5.93 -4.48
CA PRO A 27 -41.97 4.85 -3.64
C PRO A 27 -40.46 5.03 -3.40
N VAL A 28 -40.10 5.24 -2.14
CA VAL A 28 -38.71 5.23 -1.70
C VAL A 28 -38.17 3.83 -2.03
N GLY A 29 -37.28 3.75 -3.01
CA GLY A 29 -36.60 2.52 -3.36
C GLY A 29 -35.92 1.91 -2.12
N PRO A 30 -35.66 0.59 -2.11
CA PRO A 30 -35.04 -0.06 -0.96
C PRO A 30 -33.77 0.70 -0.59
N ALA A 31 -33.69 1.15 0.66
CA ALA A 31 -32.54 1.89 1.17
C ALA A 31 -31.26 1.08 0.87
N SER A 32 -30.42 1.61 -0.02
CA SER A 32 -29.13 1.02 -0.35
C SER A 32 -28.36 0.85 0.96
N VAL A 33 -27.93 -0.37 1.27
CA VAL A 33 -27.02 -0.63 2.38
C VAL A 33 -25.84 0.33 2.23
N PRO A 34 -25.45 1.10 3.27
CA PRO A 34 -24.34 2.04 3.16
C PRO A 34 -23.07 1.31 2.72
N SER A 35 -22.56 1.62 1.53
CA SER A 35 -21.29 1.08 1.04
C SER A 35 -20.15 1.63 1.89
N THR A 36 -19.35 0.76 2.49
CA THR A 36 -18.13 1.13 3.21
C THR A 36 -17.07 1.71 2.27
N HIS A 37 -17.13 1.35 0.98
CA HIS A 37 -16.21 1.82 -0.05
C HIS A 37 -16.65 3.12 -0.73
N ALA A 38 -17.86 3.61 -0.45
CA ALA A 38 -18.38 4.90 -0.93
C ALA A 38 -18.04 6.09 0.01
N VAL A 39 -17.26 5.85 1.06
CA VAL A 39 -16.85 6.87 2.04
C VAL A 39 -15.35 7.15 1.89
N ALA A 40 -14.96 8.42 1.91
CA ALA A 40 -13.55 8.80 1.94
C ALA A 40 -12.89 8.24 3.21
N ALA A 41 -11.66 7.73 3.07
CA ALA A 41 -10.90 7.22 4.20
C ALA A 41 -10.74 8.32 5.28
N ARG A 42 -11.03 7.98 6.53
CA ARG A 42 -10.93 8.88 7.68
C ARG A 42 -9.78 8.44 8.57
N ILE A 43 -9.00 9.39 9.08
CA ILE A 43 -7.98 9.14 10.11
C ILE A 43 -8.69 8.83 11.42
N ILE A 44 -8.17 7.85 12.17
CA ILE A 44 -8.59 7.59 13.54
C ILE A 44 -7.63 8.34 14.47
N ASP A 45 -8.16 9.28 15.26
CA ASP A 45 -7.41 9.84 16.39
C ASP A 45 -7.28 8.79 17.49
N ASP A 46 -6.18 8.07 17.44
CA ASP A 46 -5.78 6.95 18.30
C ASP A 46 -5.20 7.39 19.66
N LEU A 47 -5.09 8.69 19.91
CA LEU A 47 -4.79 9.28 21.23
C LEU A 47 -5.77 10.41 21.56
N PRO A 48 -7.07 10.13 21.77
CA PRO A 48 -8.06 11.19 21.97
C PRO A 48 -7.95 11.84 23.36
N ALA A 49 -7.92 13.18 23.41
CA ALA A 49 -7.89 13.96 24.67
C ALA A 49 -9.26 14.11 25.37
N ARG A 50 -10.25 13.28 25.02
CA ARG A 50 -11.66 13.47 25.42
C ARG A 50 -11.90 13.45 26.93
N HIS A 51 -10.96 12.90 27.71
CA HIS A 51 -11.06 12.84 29.18
C HIS A 51 -10.51 14.09 29.89
N ALA A 52 -9.99 15.07 29.15
CA ALA A 52 -9.61 16.38 29.67
C ALA A 52 -10.78 17.37 29.84
N ALA A 53 -12.01 16.94 29.53
CA ALA A 53 -13.20 17.76 29.68
C ALA A 53 -13.44 18.10 31.16
N GLY A 54 -13.51 19.40 31.48
CA GLY A 54 -13.67 19.90 32.85
C GLY A 54 -12.37 20.29 33.57
N LEU A 55 -11.20 20.11 32.96
CA LEU A 55 -9.94 20.64 33.49
C LEU A 55 -9.85 22.15 33.30
N ASP A 56 -9.18 22.85 34.22
CA ASP A 56 -8.84 24.27 34.05
C ASP A 56 -7.91 24.48 32.84
N ALA A 57 -7.79 25.72 32.38
CA ALA A 57 -7.05 26.04 31.16
C ALA A 57 -5.56 25.66 31.23
N ALA A 58 -4.91 25.83 32.38
CA ALA A 58 -3.49 25.53 32.54
C ALA A 58 -3.25 24.02 32.54
N THR A 59 -4.06 23.26 33.28
CA THR A 59 -4.00 21.79 33.27
C THR A 59 -4.29 21.24 31.88
N ARG A 60 -5.27 21.80 31.17
CA ARG A 60 -5.61 21.40 29.80
C ARG A 60 -4.42 21.64 28.84
N ALA A 61 -3.78 22.80 28.91
CA ALA A 61 -2.59 23.08 28.11
C ALA A 61 -1.44 22.10 28.42
N GLN A 62 -1.26 21.74 29.68
CA GLN A 62 -0.27 20.73 30.08
C GLN A 62 -0.62 19.33 29.53
N VAL A 63 -1.89 18.94 29.55
CA VAL A 63 -2.38 17.68 28.99
C VAL A 63 -2.20 17.63 27.47
N GLU A 64 -2.49 18.71 26.75
CA GLU A 64 -2.27 18.77 25.29
C GLU A 64 -0.77 18.74 24.95
N ARG A 65 0.09 19.42 25.71
CA ARG A 65 1.54 19.26 25.57
C ARG A 65 1.96 17.82 25.83
N GLY A 66 1.41 17.19 26.86
CA GLY A 66 1.69 15.79 27.19
C GLY A 66 1.24 14.82 26.10
N ARG A 67 0.12 15.10 25.45
CA ARG A 67 -0.38 14.36 24.30
C ARG A 67 0.58 14.46 23.12
N TYR A 68 1.07 15.67 22.84
CA TYR A 68 2.10 15.87 21.82
C TYR A 68 3.39 15.11 22.16
N VAL A 69 3.84 15.17 23.40
CA VAL A 69 5.00 14.42 23.90
C VAL A 69 4.80 12.89 23.78
N ALA A 70 3.58 12.38 24.04
CA ALA A 70 3.23 10.98 23.84
C ALA A 70 3.25 10.57 22.36
N ARG A 71 2.87 11.48 21.46
CA ARG A 71 3.04 11.31 20.00
C ARG A 71 4.52 11.26 19.64
N LEU A 72 5.34 12.20 20.11
CA LEU A 72 6.79 12.19 19.86
C LEU A 72 7.45 10.87 20.31
N GLY A 73 6.99 10.33 21.44
CA GLY A 73 7.48 9.07 22.02
C GLY A 73 6.90 7.79 21.44
N ASP A 74 6.07 7.88 20.41
CA ASP A 74 5.36 6.77 19.75
C ASP A 74 4.66 5.80 20.72
N CYS A 75 4.10 6.34 21.80
CA CYS A 75 3.59 5.52 22.91
C CYS A 75 2.43 4.61 22.46
N VAL A 76 1.59 5.09 21.55
CA VAL A 76 0.39 4.38 21.09
C VAL A 76 0.72 3.18 20.20
N ALA A 77 1.75 3.26 19.34
CA ALA A 77 2.14 2.16 18.48
C ALA A 77 2.61 0.97 19.31
N CYS A 78 3.38 1.22 20.38
CA CYS A 78 3.90 0.17 21.25
C CYS A 78 2.88 -0.32 22.30
N HIS A 79 2.13 0.59 22.93
CA HIS A 79 1.25 0.26 24.06
C HIS A 79 -0.20 -0.08 23.65
N THR A 80 -0.48 -0.37 22.39
CA THR A 80 -1.84 -0.73 21.92
C THR A 80 -1.85 -2.09 21.23
N GLY A 81 -2.21 -3.15 21.94
CA GLY A 81 -2.44 -4.47 21.33
C GLY A 81 -3.83 -4.62 20.71
N ASP A 82 -4.86 -4.11 21.39
CA ASP A 82 -6.24 -4.05 20.91
C ASP A 82 -6.56 -2.61 20.50
N LYS A 83 -6.79 -2.39 19.20
CA LYS A 83 -7.05 -1.04 18.65
C LYS A 83 -8.28 -0.36 19.24
N SER A 84 -9.22 -1.12 19.83
CA SER A 84 -10.38 -0.55 20.53
C SER A 84 -10.02 -0.02 21.94
N LYS A 85 -8.83 -0.34 22.44
CA LYS A 85 -8.33 -0.02 23.79
C LYS A 85 -6.91 0.58 23.70
N PRO A 86 -6.79 1.83 23.22
CA PRO A 86 -5.49 2.48 23.09
C PRO A 86 -4.76 2.52 24.43
N LEU A 87 -3.43 2.31 24.40
CA LEU A 87 -2.53 2.33 25.56
C LEU A 87 -2.73 1.22 26.62
N ALA A 88 -3.64 0.27 26.39
CA ALA A 88 -3.94 -0.82 27.32
C ALA A 88 -2.95 -2.01 27.26
N GLY A 89 -1.86 -1.89 26.51
CA GLY A 89 -0.81 -2.89 26.34
C GLY A 89 -1.24 -4.09 25.50
N GLY A 90 -0.44 -5.16 25.57
CA GLY A 90 -0.73 -6.45 24.95
C GLY A 90 -0.18 -6.65 23.53
N LEU A 91 0.55 -5.67 22.98
CA LEU A 91 1.28 -5.86 21.72
C LEU A 91 2.45 -6.82 21.94
N ALA A 92 2.57 -7.82 21.07
CA ALA A 92 3.68 -8.77 21.09
C ALA A 92 4.86 -8.25 20.26
N LEU A 93 6.05 -8.20 20.85
CA LEU A 93 7.32 -7.85 20.23
C LEU A 93 8.20 -9.10 20.18
N ARG A 94 8.54 -9.55 18.98
CA ARG A 94 9.30 -10.79 18.79
C ARG A 94 10.79 -10.49 18.73
N THR A 95 11.51 -10.92 19.75
CA THR A 95 12.97 -10.75 19.82
C THR A 95 13.69 -12.08 19.58
N PRO A 96 15.00 -12.06 19.26
CA PRO A 96 15.82 -13.28 19.23
C PRO A 96 15.82 -14.06 20.56
N PHE A 97 15.43 -13.41 21.66
CA PHE A 97 15.46 -13.95 23.01
C PHE A 97 14.09 -14.47 23.50
N GLY A 98 13.04 -14.30 22.69
CA GLY A 98 11.65 -14.65 23.02
C GLY A 98 10.68 -13.49 22.80
N GLU A 99 9.45 -13.67 23.26
CA GLU A 99 8.37 -12.70 23.04
C GLU A 99 8.20 -11.78 24.26
N LEU A 100 8.22 -10.48 23.99
CA LEU A 100 7.90 -9.41 24.94
C LEU A 100 6.49 -8.92 24.70
N HIS A 101 5.77 -8.55 25.77
CA HIS A 101 4.46 -7.94 25.66
C HIS A 101 4.48 -6.54 26.24
N SER A 102 3.91 -5.56 25.52
CA SER A 102 3.76 -4.20 26.02
C SER A 102 2.78 -4.13 27.18
N THR A 103 2.98 -3.15 28.06
CA THR A 103 2.21 -3.01 29.30
C THR A 103 1.06 -2.01 29.17
N ASN A 104 0.03 -2.15 29.99
CA ASN A 104 -1.04 -1.19 30.14
C ASN A 104 -0.49 0.07 30.85
N ILE A 105 -0.52 1.21 30.14
CA ILE A 105 -0.08 2.51 30.67
C ILE A 105 -1.25 3.51 30.82
N THR A 106 -2.48 3.02 30.81
CA THR A 106 -3.67 3.83 31.14
C THR A 106 -3.69 4.16 32.64
N PRO A 107 -4.48 5.16 33.08
CA PRO A 107 -4.56 5.53 34.49
C PRO A 107 -5.42 4.57 35.33
N ASP A 108 -5.70 3.35 34.84
CA ASP A 108 -6.37 2.34 35.64
C ASP A 108 -5.52 1.98 36.88
N PRO A 109 -6.09 2.05 38.10
CA PRO A 109 -5.33 1.88 39.34
C PRO A 109 -4.99 0.42 39.68
N GLN A 110 -5.55 -0.56 38.97
CA GLN A 110 -5.32 -1.98 39.27
C GLN A 110 -4.36 -2.65 38.30
N THR A 111 -4.47 -2.29 37.02
CA THR A 111 -3.79 -2.97 35.91
C THR A 111 -2.92 -2.03 35.08
N GLY A 112 -3.14 -0.71 35.20
CA GLY A 112 -2.34 0.33 34.55
C GLY A 112 -1.40 1.06 35.51
N ILE A 113 -1.08 2.31 35.20
CA ILE A 113 -0.18 3.17 35.98
C ILE A 113 -0.91 4.12 36.94
N GLY A 114 -2.21 3.91 37.19
CA GLY A 114 -3.05 4.83 37.97
C GLY A 114 -2.58 5.11 39.40
N ARG A 115 -1.70 4.26 39.96
CA ARG A 115 -1.09 4.42 41.29
C ARG A 115 0.35 4.94 41.27
N TYR A 116 0.92 5.18 40.10
CA TYR A 116 2.28 5.71 39.99
C TYR A 116 2.28 7.17 40.46
N THR A 117 3.21 7.51 41.34
CA THR A 117 3.61 8.90 41.56
C THR A 117 4.42 9.40 40.36
N PHE A 118 4.51 10.73 40.18
CA PHE A 118 5.38 11.31 39.16
C PHE A 118 6.84 10.83 39.30
N ALA A 119 7.39 10.75 40.51
CA ALA A 119 8.76 10.28 40.73
C ALA A 119 8.97 8.81 40.32
N GLN A 120 7.98 7.94 40.56
CA GLN A 120 8.03 6.55 40.09
C GLN A 120 7.91 6.46 38.57
N PHE A 121 7.07 7.31 37.96
CA PHE A 121 6.94 7.41 36.51
C PHE A 121 8.22 7.89 35.85
N ASP A 122 8.80 9.01 36.32
CA ASP A 122 10.06 9.56 35.81
C ASP A 122 11.21 8.54 35.93
N ARG A 123 11.29 7.83 37.07
CA ARG A 123 12.25 6.75 37.26
C ARG A 123 12.02 5.57 36.30
N ALA A 124 10.78 5.20 36.03
CA ALA A 124 10.47 4.16 35.05
C ALA A 124 10.90 4.58 33.64
N MET A 125 10.61 5.83 33.27
CA MET A 125 10.91 6.38 31.95
C MET A 125 12.41 6.61 31.72
N ARG A 126 13.17 7.08 32.71
CA ARG A 126 14.61 7.40 32.53
C ARG A 126 15.56 6.29 32.93
N LYS A 127 15.14 5.43 33.86
CA LYS A 127 16.03 4.41 34.47
C LYS A 127 15.53 2.99 34.28
N GLY A 128 14.40 2.80 33.62
CA GLY A 128 13.81 1.47 33.43
C GLY A 128 13.47 0.78 34.75
N VAL A 129 13.02 1.52 35.77
CA VAL A 129 12.63 0.94 37.09
C VAL A 129 11.19 1.28 37.40
N ALA A 130 10.31 0.27 37.34
CA ALA A 130 8.89 0.44 37.61
C ALA A 130 8.61 0.84 39.09
N ALA A 131 7.33 1.12 39.40
CA ALA A 131 6.92 1.52 40.74
C ALA A 131 7.22 0.44 41.81
N ASP A 132 7.07 -0.84 41.44
CA ASP A 132 7.35 -2.03 42.27
C ASP A 132 8.83 -2.42 42.32
N GLY A 133 9.72 -1.64 41.70
CA GLY A 133 11.16 -1.89 41.67
C GLY A 133 11.64 -2.85 40.58
N ARG A 134 10.73 -3.50 39.83
CA ARG A 134 11.15 -4.38 38.73
C ARG A 134 11.83 -3.58 37.61
N ARG A 135 12.89 -4.14 37.05
CA ARG A 135 13.63 -3.55 35.92
C ARG A 135 12.91 -3.83 34.60
N LEU A 136 12.72 -2.79 33.79
CA LEU A 136 12.12 -2.86 32.47
C LEU A 136 13.16 -3.30 31.44
N TYR A 137 12.73 -4.05 30.43
CA TYR A 137 13.60 -4.40 29.32
C TYR A 137 13.80 -3.17 28.41
N PRO A 138 15.01 -2.96 27.86
CA PRO A 138 15.31 -1.82 26.99
C PRO A 138 14.64 -1.87 25.61
N ALA A 139 13.68 -2.79 25.42
CA ALA A 139 12.67 -2.70 24.36
C ALA A 139 11.74 -1.50 24.56
N MET A 140 11.49 -1.10 25.82
CA MET A 140 11.04 0.25 26.12
C MET A 140 12.29 1.16 26.07
N PRO A 141 12.34 2.19 25.22
CA PRO A 141 13.57 2.93 24.96
C PRO A 141 13.88 3.97 26.07
N TYR A 142 13.89 3.52 27.33
CA TYR A 142 14.29 4.34 28.47
C TYR A 142 15.69 4.94 28.38
N PRO A 143 16.69 4.33 27.70
CA PRO A 143 17.98 5.00 27.48
C PRO A 143 17.84 6.27 26.64
N SER A 144 16.94 6.30 25.65
CA SER A 144 16.63 7.51 24.88
C SER A 144 15.80 8.48 25.72
N TYR A 145 14.79 7.99 26.45
CA TYR A 145 13.94 8.83 27.29
C TYR A 145 14.67 9.50 28.46
N ALA A 146 15.86 9.01 28.85
CA ALA A 146 16.75 9.70 29.77
C ALA A 146 17.08 11.14 29.31
N LYS A 147 17.05 11.42 28.00
CA LYS A 147 17.33 12.72 27.41
C LYS A 147 16.20 13.74 27.55
N VAL A 148 14.99 13.31 27.88
CA VAL A 148 13.78 14.15 27.90
C VAL A 148 13.88 15.26 28.93
N ALA A 149 13.34 16.45 28.68
CA ALA A 149 13.31 17.53 29.65
C ALA A 149 12.33 17.23 30.80
N ALA A 150 12.55 17.84 31.97
CA ALA A 150 11.69 17.61 33.12
C ALA A 150 10.23 18.09 32.86
N GLU A 151 10.07 19.19 32.11
CA GLU A 151 8.76 19.73 31.77
C GLU A 151 7.97 18.79 30.85
N ASP A 152 8.63 18.21 29.85
CA ASP A 152 8.01 17.26 28.93
C ASP A 152 7.63 15.97 29.65
N MET A 153 8.45 15.49 30.59
CA MET A 153 8.11 14.32 31.40
C MET A 153 6.88 14.57 32.30
N ARG A 154 6.78 15.76 32.90
CA ARG A 154 5.59 16.15 33.68
C ARG A 154 4.35 16.27 32.82
N ALA A 155 4.49 16.85 31.62
CA ALA A 155 3.40 16.96 30.67
C ALA A 155 2.91 15.57 30.23
N LEU A 156 3.83 14.66 29.87
CA LEU A 156 3.51 13.28 29.51
C LEU A 156 2.75 12.56 30.63
N TYR A 157 3.23 12.66 31.87
CA TYR A 157 2.55 12.10 33.03
C TYR A 157 1.15 12.72 33.22
N ALA A 158 1.00 14.04 33.08
CA ALA A 158 -0.31 14.70 33.17
C ALA A 158 -1.28 14.19 32.10
N TYR A 159 -0.82 14.00 30.85
CA TYR A 159 -1.64 13.43 29.78
C TYR A 159 -2.07 12.00 30.09
N LEU A 160 -1.15 11.11 30.49
CA LEU A 160 -1.50 9.73 30.81
C LEU A 160 -2.47 9.64 31.99
N MET A 161 -2.33 10.51 32.99
CA MET A 161 -3.15 10.46 34.20
C MET A 161 -4.51 11.16 34.07
N LYS A 162 -4.61 12.19 33.23
CA LYS A 162 -5.81 13.05 33.12
C LYS A 162 -6.45 13.08 31.74
N GLY A 163 -5.69 12.83 30.67
CA GLY A 163 -6.15 12.86 29.29
C GLY A 163 -6.58 11.50 28.73
N VAL A 164 -6.06 10.40 29.27
CA VAL A 164 -6.30 9.02 28.79
C VAL A 164 -7.44 8.36 29.56
N ALA A 165 -8.27 7.58 28.86
CA ALA A 165 -9.30 6.76 29.47
C ALA A 165 -8.69 5.61 30.29
N PRO A 166 -9.14 5.33 31.53
CA PRO A 166 -8.71 4.13 32.24
C PRO A 166 -9.26 2.89 31.54
N VAL A 167 -8.39 1.90 31.29
CA VAL A 167 -8.78 0.60 30.75
C VAL A 167 -8.29 -0.49 31.70
N ARG A 168 -9.22 -1.25 32.26
CA ARG A 168 -8.90 -2.40 33.11
C ARG A 168 -8.51 -3.59 32.23
N GLN A 169 -7.21 -3.78 32.04
CA GLN A 169 -6.64 -4.87 31.23
C GLN A 169 -5.33 -5.33 31.84
N ALA A 170 -5.30 -6.58 32.32
CA ALA A 170 -4.11 -7.17 32.91
C ALA A 170 -2.99 -7.36 31.87
N ASN A 171 -1.75 -7.13 32.29
CA ASN A 171 -0.57 -7.33 31.46
C ASN A 171 -0.37 -8.82 31.16
N ARG A 172 0.01 -9.13 29.91
CA ARG A 172 0.42 -10.49 29.54
C ARG A 172 1.81 -10.79 30.07
N ALA A 173 2.04 -12.06 30.43
CA ALA A 173 3.35 -12.52 30.85
C ALA A 173 4.36 -12.46 29.69
N LEU A 174 5.64 -12.30 30.03
CA LEU A 174 6.72 -12.40 29.06
C LEU A 174 7.01 -13.86 28.73
N ALA A 175 7.35 -14.15 27.48
CA ALA A 175 7.77 -15.48 27.04
C ALA A 175 9.25 -15.43 26.59
N LEU A 176 10.09 -14.84 27.44
CA LEU A 176 11.54 -14.83 27.25
C LEU A 176 12.17 -16.15 27.68
N ARG A 177 13.18 -16.59 26.96
CA ARG A 177 13.95 -17.80 27.26
C ARG A 177 15.03 -17.50 28.30
N PHE A 178 15.41 -18.51 29.09
CA PHE A 178 16.60 -18.42 29.95
C PHE A 178 17.85 -18.17 29.08
N PRO A 179 18.79 -17.29 29.51
CA PRO A 179 18.82 -16.54 30.77
C PRO A 179 18.10 -15.18 30.74
N PHE A 180 17.53 -14.76 29.61
CA PHE A 180 16.95 -13.42 29.42
C PHE A 180 15.67 -13.17 30.22
N ASN A 181 15.03 -14.21 30.74
CA ASN A 181 13.89 -14.09 31.67
C ASN A 181 14.29 -13.56 33.08
N GLN A 182 15.59 -13.50 33.39
CA GLN A 182 16.11 -13.06 34.68
C GLN A 182 16.27 -11.53 34.75
N ARG A 183 15.32 -10.83 35.38
CA ARG A 183 15.31 -9.35 35.43
C ARG A 183 16.44 -8.72 36.24
N TRP A 184 17.07 -9.44 37.16
CA TRP A 184 18.19 -8.89 37.95
C TRP A 184 19.40 -8.55 37.05
N GLY A 185 19.60 -9.28 35.95
CA GLY A 185 20.66 -9.01 34.97
C GLY A 185 20.53 -7.63 34.32
N LEU A 186 19.31 -7.06 34.26
CA LEU A 186 19.07 -5.71 33.74
C LEU A 186 19.65 -4.62 34.64
N ALA A 187 19.88 -4.89 35.94
CA ALA A 187 20.58 -3.95 36.81
C ALA A 187 22.05 -3.83 36.40
N LEU A 188 22.70 -4.95 36.10
CA LEU A 188 24.08 -4.98 35.58
C LEU A 188 24.15 -4.34 34.18
N TRP A 189 23.15 -4.62 33.34
CA TRP A 189 23.04 -4.01 32.02
C TRP A 189 22.93 -2.48 32.13
N ASN A 190 22.07 -1.96 33.01
CA ASN A 190 21.94 -0.52 33.23
C ASN A 190 23.25 0.09 33.72
N TRP A 191 23.92 -0.55 34.68
CA TRP A 191 25.22 -0.08 35.15
C TRP A 191 26.26 0.02 34.03
N ALA A 192 26.23 -0.90 33.06
CA ALA A 192 27.18 -0.91 31.95
C ALA A 192 26.82 0.03 30.79
N PHE A 193 25.52 0.26 30.52
CA PHE A 193 25.07 0.84 29.25
C PHE A 193 24.08 2.01 29.36
N LEU A 194 23.47 2.27 30.52
CA LEU A 194 22.54 3.38 30.67
C LEU A 194 23.29 4.69 30.91
N ASP A 195 23.18 5.62 29.96
CA ASP A 195 23.50 7.03 30.18
C ASP A 195 22.22 7.77 30.62
N ASP A 196 22.13 8.11 31.91
CA ASP A 196 20.96 8.79 32.48
C ASP A 196 21.06 10.32 32.43
N THR A 197 22.05 10.87 31.71
CA THR A 197 22.26 12.31 31.57
C THR A 197 21.17 12.92 30.66
N PRO A 198 20.42 13.95 31.12
CA PRO A 198 19.46 14.67 30.26
C PRO A 198 20.14 15.33 29.05
N PHE A 199 19.34 15.65 28.02
CA PHE A 199 19.85 16.37 26.86
C PHE A 199 20.41 17.73 27.27
N GLN A 200 21.59 18.06 26.75
CA GLN A 200 22.22 19.36 26.93
C GLN A 200 22.35 20.02 25.56
N PRO A 201 21.72 21.19 25.33
CA PRO A 201 21.88 21.94 24.09
C PRO A 201 23.35 22.30 23.83
N ASP A 202 23.78 22.12 22.58
CA ASP A 202 25.08 22.57 22.12
C ASP A 202 25.00 24.08 21.82
N ALA A 203 25.73 24.88 22.59
CA ALA A 203 25.75 26.34 22.47
C ALA A 203 26.34 26.84 21.13
N THR A 204 27.06 25.98 20.39
CA THR A 204 27.63 26.32 19.08
C THR A 204 26.65 26.05 17.92
N ARG A 205 25.48 25.47 18.22
CA ARG A 205 24.47 25.08 17.23
C ARG A 205 23.22 25.94 17.35
N SER A 206 22.45 26.01 16.26
CA SER A 206 21.19 26.73 16.24
C SER A 206 20.15 26.08 17.16
N ALA A 207 19.13 26.85 17.55
CA ALA A 207 18.00 26.33 18.31
C ALA A 207 17.25 25.22 17.56
N GLU A 208 17.12 25.36 16.23
CA GLU A 208 16.54 24.35 15.34
C GLU A 208 17.34 23.03 15.38
N TRP A 209 18.67 23.11 15.24
CA TRP A 209 19.52 21.92 15.30
C TRP A 209 19.40 21.22 16.65
N ASN A 210 19.43 22.00 17.75
CA ASN A 210 19.28 21.46 19.10
C ASN A 210 17.90 20.83 19.32
N ARG A 211 16.84 21.40 18.73
CA ARG A 211 15.51 20.82 18.77
C ARG A 211 15.45 19.48 18.04
N GLY A 212 16.05 19.40 16.86
CA GLY A 212 16.16 18.14 16.11
C GLY A 212 16.94 17.08 16.87
N ALA A 213 18.10 17.45 17.43
CA ALA A 213 18.93 16.57 18.24
C ALA A 213 18.17 16.03 19.47
N TYR A 214 17.43 16.90 20.18
CA TYR A 214 16.61 16.53 21.32
C TYR A 214 15.53 15.51 20.97
N ILE A 215 14.83 15.70 19.84
CA ILE A 215 13.79 14.76 19.39
C ILE A 215 14.43 13.43 18.98
N VAL A 216 15.47 13.46 18.15
CA VAL A 216 16.09 12.26 17.56
C VAL A 216 16.77 11.37 18.62
N GLN A 217 17.47 11.98 19.59
CA GLN A 217 18.16 11.26 20.67
C GLN A 217 17.22 10.91 21.84
N GLY A 218 16.13 11.66 21.99
CA GLY A 218 15.16 11.53 23.07
C GLY A 218 13.92 10.73 22.67
N LEU A 219 12.77 11.40 22.66
CA LEU A 219 11.47 10.74 22.47
C LEU A 219 11.28 10.11 21.10
N GLY A 220 11.81 10.71 20.03
CA GLY A 220 11.77 10.10 18.70
C GLY A 220 12.60 8.83 18.60
N HIS A 221 13.53 8.60 19.55
CA HIS A 221 14.32 7.39 19.73
C HIS A 221 14.81 6.75 18.42
N CYS A 222 15.24 7.56 17.45
CA CYS A 222 15.49 7.06 16.09
C CYS A 222 16.62 6.02 16.09
N GLY A 223 17.55 6.15 17.04
CA GLY A 223 18.64 5.18 17.28
C GLY A 223 18.15 3.78 17.64
N ALA A 224 16.97 3.65 18.25
CA ALA A 224 16.43 2.35 18.63
C ALA A 224 16.22 1.42 17.42
N CYS A 225 16.03 1.97 16.22
CA CYS A 225 15.97 1.16 15.00
C CYS A 225 17.16 1.39 14.07
N HIS A 226 17.72 2.61 14.04
CA HIS A 226 18.73 3.00 13.06
C HIS A 226 20.17 2.94 13.57
N THR A 227 20.43 2.55 14.82
CA THR A 227 21.79 2.39 15.35
C THR A 227 22.13 0.89 15.51
N PRO A 228 23.32 0.44 15.06
CA PRO A 228 23.73 -0.95 15.23
C PRO A 228 23.80 -1.39 16.69
N ARG A 229 23.55 -2.69 16.93
CA ARG A 229 23.57 -3.27 18.28
C ARG A 229 24.95 -3.79 18.72
N GLY A 230 25.29 -3.58 19.98
CA GLY A 230 26.51 -4.08 20.64
C GLY A 230 26.34 -5.49 21.22
N LEU A 231 27.36 -5.97 21.94
CA LEU A 231 27.39 -7.32 22.52
C LEU A 231 26.25 -7.58 23.53
N GLY A 232 25.85 -6.56 24.29
CA GLY A 232 24.72 -6.62 25.22
C GLY A 232 23.39 -6.24 24.57
N PHE A 233 23.31 -6.23 23.23
CA PHE A 233 22.16 -5.77 22.43
C PHE A 233 21.77 -4.29 22.66
N GLN A 234 22.65 -3.51 23.30
CA GLN A 234 22.52 -2.06 23.46
C GLN A 234 22.79 -1.33 22.14
N GLU A 235 22.27 -0.12 21.98
CA GLU A 235 22.70 0.78 20.90
C GLU A 235 24.19 1.10 21.06
N LYS A 236 24.98 0.95 19.98
CA LYS A 236 26.42 1.26 20.05
C LYS A 236 26.73 2.73 20.34
N ALA A 237 25.78 3.62 20.06
CA ALA A 237 25.89 5.05 20.32
C ALA A 237 24.50 5.68 20.47
N MET A 238 24.36 6.62 21.41
CA MET A 238 23.11 7.36 21.65
C MET A 238 23.13 8.78 21.03
N SER A 239 24.29 9.21 20.51
CA SER A 239 24.46 10.49 19.83
C SER A 239 25.62 10.43 18.84
N GLY A 240 25.76 11.46 18.01
CA GLY A 240 26.88 11.61 17.07
C GLY A 240 28.23 11.98 17.73
N ALA A 241 28.27 12.15 19.06
CA ALA A 241 29.48 12.58 19.77
C ALA A 241 30.42 11.41 20.10
N GLY A 242 31.70 11.74 20.32
CA GLY A 242 32.72 10.79 20.76
C GLY A 242 33.11 9.73 19.71
N SER A 243 33.96 8.79 20.11
CA SER A 243 34.54 7.78 19.22
C SER A 243 33.51 6.79 18.65
N ALA A 244 32.43 6.53 19.39
CA ALA A 244 31.33 5.68 18.97
C ALA A 244 30.31 6.38 18.06
N GLY A 245 30.36 7.71 17.93
CA GLY A 245 29.38 8.52 17.19
C GLY A 245 29.24 8.17 15.70
N ARG A 246 30.23 7.46 15.13
CA ARG A 246 30.15 6.89 13.76
C ARG A 246 29.08 5.81 13.60
N TYR A 247 28.65 5.16 14.68
CA TYR A 247 27.61 4.13 14.65
C TYR A 247 26.21 4.70 14.83
N PHE A 248 26.08 5.89 15.42
CA PHE A 248 24.79 6.51 15.67
C PHE A 248 24.04 6.74 14.35
N LEU A 249 22.85 6.14 14.22
CA LEU A 249 22.00 6.22 13.04
C LEU A 249 22.65 5.71 11.73
N ALA A 250 23.63 4.80 11.82
CA ALA A 250 24.33 4.22 10.67
C ALA A 250 23.59 3.06 9.99
N GLY A 251 22.35 2.78 10.40
CA GLY A 251 21.49 1.70 9.91
C GLY A 251 21.69 0.37 10.63
N GLU A 252 20.62 -0.40 10.78
CA GLU A 252 20.59 -1.73 11.42
C GLU A 252 19.48 -2.59 10.78
N THR A 253 19.53 -3.90 10.95
CA THR A 253 18.46 -4.80 10.55
C THR A 253 17.65 -5.23 11.78
N VAL A 254 16.38 -4.82 11.82
CA VAL A 254 15.45 -5.04 12.92
C VAL A 254 14.24 -5.82 12.42
N GLU A 255 13.94 -6.96 13.04
CA GLU A 255 12.78 -7.81 12.68
C GLU A 255 12.73 -8.21 11.18
N GLY A 256 13.91 -8.37 10.56
CA GLY A 256 14.01 -8.70 9.13
C GLY A 256 13.75 -7.51 8.20
N TRP A 257 13.72 -6.29 8.72
CA TRP A 257 13.70 -5.04 7.95
C TRP A 257 15.03 -4.33 8.07
N ARG A 258 15.57 -3.82 6.96
CA ARG A 258 16.77 -2.98 6.98
C ARG A 258 16.34 -1.53 7.27
N ALA A 259 16.61 -1.06 8.47
CA ALA A 259 16.55 0.35 8.81
C ALA A 259 17.79 1.03 8.22
N LEU A 260 17.57 1.95 7.28
CA LEU A 260 18.63 2.63 6.52
C LEU A 260 19.47 3.56 7.41
N SER A 261 20.68 3.91 7.00
CA SER A 261 21.39 5.04 7.62
C SER A 261 20.57 6.32 7.47
N LEU A 262 20.37 7.07 8.55
CA LEU A 262 19.70 8.39 8.50
C LEU A 262 20.69 9.55 8.33
N ARG A 263 21.99 9.26 8.34
CA ARG A 263 23.06 10.27 8.35
C ARG A 263 23.22 10.90 6.98
N ALA A 264 22.84 12.17 6.84
CA ALA A 264 22.86 12.89 5.58
C ALA A 264 22.13 12.17 4.43
N LEU A 265 21.04 11.46 4.74
CA LEU A 265 20.32 10.67 3.74
C LEU A 265 19.62 11.55 2.70
N TRP A 266 18.95 12.61 3.17
CA TRP A 266 18.14 13.53 2.38
C TRP A 266 18.25 14.98 2.90
N THR A 267 17.68 15.91 2.15
CA THR A 267 17.45 17.29 2.60
C THR A 267 16.46 17.32 3.77
N PRO A 268 16.44 18.39 4.57
CA PRO A 268 15.49 18.52 5.68
C PRO A 268 14.03 18.46 5.23
N GLN A 269 13.72 18.99 4.03
CA GLN A 269 12.38 19.00 3.47
C GLN A 269 11.94 17.61 3.04
N ASP A 270 12.81 16.86 2.36
CA ASP A 270 12.53 15.47 1.95
C ASP A 270 12.38 14.54 3.18
N THR A 271 13.13 14.80 4.26
CA THR A 271 12.95 14.10 5.55
C THR A 271 11.62 14.47 6.20
N ALA A 272 11.30 15.76 6.28
CA ALA A 272 10.04 16.24 6.84
C ALA A 272 8.82 15.66 6.09
N GLU A 273 8.87 15.61 4.75
CA GLU A 273 7.83 15.02 3.92
C GLU A 273 7.65 13.52 4.20
N MET A 274 8.75 12.77 4.27
CA MET A 274 8.72 11.33 4.60
C MET A 274 8.09 11.09 5.97
N LEU A 275 8.50 11.84 6.99
CA LEU A 275 8.00 11.69 8.36
C LEU A 275 6.54 12.16 8.49
N LYS A 276 6.10 13.14 7.69
CA LYS A 276 4.72 13.64 7.73
C LYS A 276 3.73 12.77 6.99
N THR A 277 4.15 12.18 5.86
CA THR A 277 3.23 11.55 4.91
C THR A 277 3.48 10.06 4.71
N GLY A 278 4.64 9.56 5.14
CA GLY A 278 5.11 8.19 4.91
C GLY A 278 5.72 7.97 3.53
N ARG A 279 5.87 9.03 2.73
CA ARG A 279 6.47 8.99 1.39
C ARG A 279 7.15 10.31 1.06
N ASN A 280 8.08 10.27 0.12
CA ASN A 280 8.65 11.44 -0.54
C ASN A 280 8.99 11.09 -1.99
N ARG A 281 9.63 12.00 -2.73
CA ARG A 281 10.02 11.77 -4.13
C ARG A 281 10.98 10.59 -4.37
N TYR A 282 11.55 10.01 -3.32
CA TYR A 282 12.52 8.91 -3.41
C TYR A 282 11.95 7.54 -3.02
N GLY A 283 10.83 7.49 -2.30
CA GLY A 283 10.29 6.24 -1.81
C GLY A 283 9.16 6.39 -0.79
N ALA A 284 8.84 5.29 -0.13
CA ALA A 284 7.87 5.23 0.95
C ALA A 284 8.41 4.39 2.11
N VAL A 285 7.91 4.63 3.33
CA VAL A 285 8.29 3.86 4.51
C VAL A 285 7.82 2.41 4.42
N SER A 286 8.58 1.50 5.00
CA SER A 286 8.27 0.06 5.07
C SER A 286 8.52 -0.49 6.47
N GLY A 287 7.92 -1.65 6.77
CA GLY A 287 8.03 -2.29 8.08
C GLY A 287 7.53 -1.39 9.20
N ASN A 288 8.22 -1.40 10.34
CA ASN A 288 7.79 -0.70 11.55
C ASN A 288 7.71 0.84 11.38
N MET A 289 8.40 1.42 10.38
CA MET A 289 8.24 2.85 10.10
C MET A 289 6.85 3.23 9.56
N VAL A 290 6.09 2.27 9.04
CA VAL A 290 4.68 2.49 8.69
C VAL A 290 3.89 2.89 9.94
N ASP A 291 4.09 2.15 11.04
CA ASP A 291 3.42 2.42 12.31
C ASP A 291 3.92 3.71 12.95
N VAL A 292 5.25 3.96 12.94
CA VAL A 292 5.83 5.21 13.46
C VAL A 292 5.24 6.43 12.74
N VAL A 293 5.10 6.39 11.42
CA VAL A 293 4.47 7.51 10.70
C VAL A 293 2.99 7.62 11.03
N GLN A 294 2.27 6.50 11.00
CA GLN A 294 0.83 6.48 11.19
C GLN A 294 0.41 6.92 12.60
N HIS A 295 1.22 6.62 13.60
CA HIS A 295 0.85 6.79 15.01
C HIS A 295 1.64 7.90 15.73
N SER A 296 2.77 8.34 15.17
CA SER A 296 3.65 9.35 15.76
C SER A 296 3.94 10.52 14.82
N THR A 297 4.82 10.32 13.83
CA THR A 297 5.54 11.46 13.21
C THR A 297 4.64 12.34 12.35
N GLN A 298 3.53 11.83 11.81
CA GLN A 298 2.57 12.64 11.06
C GLN A 298 1.91 13.76 11.89
N TYR A 299 1.93 13.62 13.23
CA TYR A 299 1.35 14.58 14.17
C TYR A 299 2.37 15.59 14.71
N MET A 300 3.64 15.47 14.31
CA MET A 300 4.67 16.44 14.66
C MET A 300 4.36 17.79 13.99
N SER A 301 4.71 18.88 14.67
CA SER A 301 4.68 20.20 14.05
C SER A 301 5.68 20.27 12.88
N ASP A 302 5.38 21.09 11.89
CA ASP A 302 6.24 21.29 10.73
C ASP A 302 7.65 21.78 11.11
N GLY A 303 7.75 22.62 12.16
CA GLY A 303 9.03 23.06 12.70
C GLY A 303 9.85 21.92 13.33
N ASP A 304 9.20 20.99 14.03
CA ASP A 304 9.88 19.82 14.60
C ASP A 304 10.33 18.84 13.51
N LEU A 305 9.52 18.65 12.47
CA LEU A 305 9.87 17.80 11.32
C LEU A 305 11.09 18.35 10.57
N LEU A 306 11.14 19.67 10.34
CA LEU A 306 12.29 20.33 9.72
C LEU A 306 13.52 20.30 10.63
N ALA A 307 13.36 20.51 11.93
CA ALA A 307 14.44 20.43 12.90
C ALA A 307 15.07 19.03 12.93
N VAL A 308 14.25 17.97 12.91
CA VAL A 308 14.72 16.58 12.78
C VAL A 308 15.51 16.41 11.47
N GLY A 309 14.97 16.89 10.35
CA GLY A 309 15.65 16.87 9.06
C GLY A 309 17.02 17.57 9.08
N ALA A 310 17.08 18.79 9.61
CA ALA A 310 18.30 19.59 9.72
C ALA A 310 19.36 18.90 10.61
N TYR A 311 18.93 18.27 11.70
CA TYR A 311 19.84 17.49 12.54
C TYR A 311 20.40 16.27 11.81
N LEU A 312 19.55 15.49 11.14
CA LEU A 312 19.96 14.27 10.42
C LEU A 312 20.88 14.58 9.23
N GLU A 313 20.61 15.67 8.50
CA GLU A 313 21.45 16.16 7.41
C GLU A 313 22.86 16.53 7.90
N SER A 314 22.96 17.12 9.10
CA SER A 314 24.23 17.57 9.68
C SER A 314 25.20 16.44 10.08
N LEU A 315 24.70 15.20 10.18
CA LEU A 315 25.52 14.06 10.59
C LEU A 315 26.46 13.61 9.45
N PRO A 316 27.74 13.32 9.72
CA PRO A 316 28.66 12.84 8.69
C PRO A 316 28.11 11.58 8.02
N ALA A 317 28.08 11.56 6.68
CA ALA A 317 27.62 10.41 5.91
C ALA A 317 28.29 9.10 6.35
N ALA A 318 27.51 8.01 6.40
CA ALA A 318 28.05 6.68 6.66
C ALA A 318 28.82 6.16 5.43
N GLY A 319 29.88 5.37 5.65
CA GLY A 319 30.65 4.75 4.56
C GLY A 319 29.89 3.68 3.76
N ARG A 320 28.79 3.14 4.31
CA ARG A 320 27.87 2.20 3.65
C ARG A 320 26.43 2.59 3.98
N ASP A 321 25.55 2.50 2.98
CA ASP A 321 24.32 3.29 2.79
C ASP A 321 24.63 4.77 2.47
N LYS A 322 25.24 4.98 1.29
CA LYS A 322 25.70 6.29 0.79
C LYS A 322 24.56 7.34 0.80
N PRO A 323 24.86 8.61 1.09
CA PRO A 323 23.89 9.68 1.02
C PRO A 323 23.34 9.78 -0.40
N MET A 324 22.05 10.07 -0.54
CA MET A 324 21.53 10.48 -1.84
C MET A 324 22.08 11.87 -2.13
N GLN A 325 22.91 12.00 -3.17
CA GLN A 325 23.41 13.32 -3.57
C GLN A 325 22.24 14.12 -4.14
N VAL A 326 21.74 15.09 -3.38
CA VAL A 326 20.70 16.01 -3.83
C VAL A 326 21.38 17.26 -4.39
N PRO A 327 21.07 17.70 -5.63
CA PRO A 327 21.45 19.04 -6.09
C PRO A 327 20.77 20.09 -5.20
N GLN A 328 21.53 21.00 -4.61
CA GLN A 328 21.06 22.06 -3.71
C GLN A 328 20.08 23.02 -4.43
N PRO A 329 18.86 23.27 -3.90
CA PRO A 329 18.01 24.38 -4.32
C PRO A 329 17.71 25.38 -3.17
N PRO A 330 17.17 26.58 -3.47
CA PRO A 330 17.03 27.69 -2.52
C PRO A 330 15.91 27.51 -1.47
N ALA A 331 15.92 28.43 -0.49
CA ALA A 331 15.23 28.51 0.81
C ALA A 331 13.71 28.14 0.89
N PRO A 332 13.20 27.84 2.11
CA PRO A 332 12.09 26.91 2.32
C PRO A 332 10.68 27.53 2.25
N ALA A 333 9.78 26.80 1.60
CA ALA A 333 8.34 26.79 1.88
C ALA A 333 7.88 25.33 1.84
N ILE A 334 7.13 24.87 2.85
CA ILE A 334 6.41 23.59 2.75
C ILE A 334 5.22 23.82 1.82
N ALA A 335 5.49 23.82 0.51
CA ALA A 335 4.49 23.91 -0.55
C ALA A 335 4.92 23.05 -1.76
N ARG A 336 3.89 22.45 -2.37
CA ARG A 336 3.86 21.48 -3.47
C ARG A 336 5.11 21.38 -4.37
N ALA A 337 5.62 20.14 -4.43
CA ALA A 337 6.30 19.48 -5.53
C ALA A 337 7.00 20.39 -6.57
N GLY A 338 8.28 20.67 -6.31
CA GLY A 338 9.22 21.06 -7.36
C GLY A 338 9.55 19.88 -8.30
N PRO A 339 10.07 20.15 -9.50
CA PRO A 339 10.41 19.12 -10.48
C PRO A 339 11.53 18.19 -9.96
N PRO A 340 11.57 16.91 -10.38
CA PRO A 340 12.60 15.97 -9.94
C PRO A 340 14.01 16.41 -10.34
N ALA A 341 14.95 16.24 -9.42
CA ALA A 341 16.38 16.35 -9.69
C ALA A 341 16.82 15.30 -10.72
N ALA A 342 17.71 15.70 -11.65
CA ALA A 342 18.20 14.87 -12.74
C ALA A 342 19.28 13.86 -12.32
N ASP A 343 19.26 12.72 -13.04
CA ASP A 343 20.33 11.75 -13.34
C ASP A 343 20.54 10.46 -12.50
N ILE A 344 19.43 9.79 -12.16
CA ILE A 344 19.25 8.36 -12.49
C ILE A 344 17.90 8.29 -13.21
N SER A 345 17.89 8.51 -14.53
CA SER A 345 16.64 8.61 -15.29
C SER A 345 15.85 7.30 -15.26
N SER A 346 14.53 7.40 -15.06
CA SER A 346 13.58 6.33 -15.30
C SER A 346 13.69 5.92 -16.77
N ARG A 347 14.40 4.83 -17.05
CA ARG A 347 14.62 4.30 -18.39
C ARG A 347 14.17 2.86 -18.42
N VAL A 348 13.63 2.44 -19.56
CA VAL A 348 13.33 1.03 -19.80
C VAL A 348 14.66 0.27 -19.88
N PRO A 349 14.94 -0.69 -18.98
CA PRO A 349 16.20 -1.44 -19.01
C PRO A 349 16.34 -2.26 -20.30
N ALA A 350 17.54 -2.30 -20.88
CA ALA A 350 17.80 -2.98 -22.14
C ALA A 350 17.49 -4.50 -22.07
N ASP A 351 17.70 -5.10 -20.91
CA ASP A 351 17.48 -6.53 -20.66
C ASP A 351 16.08 -6.85 -20.08
N LEU A 352 15.15 -5.90 -20.07
CA LEU A 352 13.76 -6.09 -19.60
C LEU A 352 13.05 -7.22 -20.37
N TYR A 353 13.30 -7.32 -21.67
CA TYR A 353 12.66 -8.28 -22.57
C TYR A 353 13.52 -9.51 -22.87
N THR A 354 14.78 -9.54 -22.43
CA THR A 354 15.76 -10.57 -22.82
C THR A 354 16.36 -11.33 -21.63
N SER A 355 16.00 -10.96 -20.41
CA SER A 355 16.43 -11.65 -19.18
C SER A 355 15.25 -12.29 -18.46
N ARG A 356 15.52 -13.38 -17.72
CA ARG A 356 14.51 -14.03 -16.87
C ARG A 356 13.92 -13.07 -15.84
N GLY A 357 14.78 -12.31 -15.15
CA GLY A 357 14.36 -11.33 -14.16
C GLY A 357 13.54 -10.18 -14.75
N GLY A 358 13.88 -9.73 -15.97
CA GLY A 358 13.13 -8.70 -16.70
C GLY A 358 11.74 -9.19 -17.12
N LEU A 359 11.63 -10.37 -17.72
CA LEU A 359 10.34 -10.95 -18.09
C LEU A 359 9.47 -11.28 -16.88
N ALA A 360 10.06 -11.70 -15.76
CA ALA A 360 9.35 -11.89 -14.51
C ALA A 360 8.88 -10.55 -13.90
N TYR A 361 9.70 -9.49 -13.96
CA TYR A 361 9.29 -8.13 -13.58
C TYR A 361 8.12 -7.63 -14.44
N LEU A 362 8.17 -7.83 -15.76
CA LEU A 362 7.08 -7.52 -16.68
C LEU A 362 5.78 -8.22 -16.28
N GLN A 363 5.90 -9.47 -15.84
CA GLN A 363 4.77 -10.29 -15.41
C GLN A 363 4.32 -10.06 -13.97
N PHE A 364 4.93 -9.22 -13.13
CA PHE A 364 4.45 -9.13 -11.74
C PHE A 364 4.46 -7.71 -11.18
N CYS A 365 5.30 -6.86 -11.74
CA CYS A 365 5.62 -5.55 -11.19
C CYS A 365 5.19 -4.40 -12.10
N ASN A 366 5.10 -4.66 -13.41
CA ASN A 366 4.94 -3.62 -14.43
C ASN A 366 3.68 -2.77 -14.29
N ASP A 367 2.55 -3.36 -13.87
CA ASP A 367 1.26 -2.65 -13.77
C ASP A 367 1.26 -1.54 -12.69
N CYS A 368 2.16 -1.63 -11.70
CA CYS A 368 2.32 -0.63 -10.64
C CYS A 368 3.63 0.16 -10.75
N HIS A 369 4.75 -0.52 -11.04
CA HIS A 369 6.09 0.07 -11.07
C HIS A 369 6.56 0.53 -12.45
N ARG A 370 5.81 0.17 -13.51
CA ARG A 370 6.07 0.49 -14.93
C ARG A 370 7.36 -0.10 -15.49
N SER A 371 7.45 -0.16 -16.81
CA SER A 371 8.62 -0.70 -17.52
C SER A 371 9.89 0.15 -17.32
N ASP A 372 9.73 1.44 -17.01
CA ASP A 372 10.82 2.38 -16.74
C ASP A 372 11.15 2.53 -15.24
N GLY A 373 10.45 1.83 -14.36
CA GLY A 373 10.66 1.88 -12.91
C GLY A 373 10.26 3.21 -12.26
N ALA A 374 9.57 4.10 -12.98
CA ALA A 374 9.20 5.42 -12.48
C ALA A 374 8.10 5.36 -11.40
N GLY A 375 7.37 4.25 -11.30
CA GLY A 375 6.16 4.18 -10.48
C GLY A 375 5.10 5.19 -10.94
N VAL A 376 4.14 5.48 -10.06
CA VAL A 376 3.09 6.45 -10.33
C VAL A 376 3.12 7.49 -9.24
N ARG A 377 3.34 8.74 -9.64
CA ARG A 377 3.40 9.89 -8.73
C ARG A 377 2.24 9.87 -7.73
N ASP A 378 2.58 10.09 -6.46
CA ASP A 378 1.66 10.09 -5.31
C ASP A 378 0.91 8.76 -5.04
N VAL A 379 1.15 7.70 -5.83
CA VAL A 379 0.50 6.38 -5.69
C VAL A 379 1.54 5.29 -5.45
N PHE A 380 2.39 5.00 -6.43
CA PHE A 380 3.42 3.97 -6.37
C PHE A 380 4.81 4.61 -6.42
N PRO A 381 5.68 4.39 -5.42
CA PRO A 381 6.97 5.05 -5.37
C PRO A 381 7.87 4.64 -6.56
N PRO A 382 8.76 5.54 -7.01
CA PRO A 382 9.76 5.17 -8.00
C PRO A 382 10.72 4.12 -7.45
N LEU A 383 11.20 3.26 -8.35
CA LEU A 383 12.28 2.32 -8.07
C LEU A 383 13.65 3.01 -8.27
N ALA A 384 13.76 3.89 -9.28
CA ALA A 384 14.96 4.69 -9.49
C ALA A 384 15.24 5.59 -8.28
N GLY A 385 16.48 5.54 -7.77
CA GLY A 385 16.89 6.34 -6.60
C GLY A 385 16.33 5.86 -5.26
N ASN A 386 15.60 4.74 -5.21
CA ASN A 386 15.06 4.22 -3.97
C ASN A 386 16.18 3.64 -3.08
N ALA A 387 16.34 4.19 -1.88
CA ALA A 387 17.42 3.81 -0.96
C ALA A 387 17.39 2.31 -0.55
N ALA A 388 16.22 1.66 -0.56
CA ALA A 388 16.12 0.22 -0.30
C ALA A 388 16.77 -0.63 -1.41
N LEU A 389 16.77 -0.15 -2.66
CA LEU A 389 17.46 -0.79 -3.78
C LEU A 389 18.98 -0.54 -3.76
N LEU A 390 19.39 0.61 -3.21
CA LEU A 390 20.78 1.01 -3.07
C LEU A 390 21.49 0.35 -1.88
N SER A 391 20.73 -0.11 -0.87
CA SER A 391 21.24 -0.83 0.30
C SER A 391 22.07 -2.05 -0.09
N GLU A 392 23.17 -2.30 0.64
CA GLU A 392 23.93 -3.54 0.52
C GLU A 392 23.14 -4.75 1.05
N ASP A 393 22.42 -4.56 2.16
CA ASP A 393 21.56 -5.56 2.78
C ASP A 393 20.18 -5.60 2.08
N PRO A 394 19.80 -6.71 1.43
CA PRO A 394 18.56 -6.82 0.68
C PRO A 394 17.35 -7.18 1.56
N SER A 395 17.48 -7.22 2.89
CA SER A 395 16.44 -7.72 3.80
C SER A 395 15.08 -7.07 3.54
N THR A 396 14.98 -5.74 3.47
CA THR A 396 13.71 -5.06 3.17
C THR A 396 13.08 -5.51 1.86
N LEU A 397 13.86 -5.66 0.79
CA LEU A 397 13.34 -6.08 -0.52
C LEU A 397 12.82 -7.52 -0.49
N VAL A 398 13.59 -8.42 0.12
CA VAL A 398 13.20 -9.83 0.24
C VAL A 398 11.99 -9.96 1.17
N HIS A 399 11.93 -9.17 2.24
CA HIS A 399 10.78 -9.12 3.15
C HIS A 399 9.51 -8.75 2.39
N ILE A 400 9.52 -7.63 1.68
CA ILE A 400 8.37 -7.13 0.91
C ILE A 400 7.93 -8.18 -0.13
N MET A 401 8.87 -8.81 -0.84
CA MET A 401 8.52 -9.86 -1.81
C MET A 401 7.86 -11.07 -1.15
N LEU A 402 8.21 -11.41 0.09
CA LEU A 402 7.68 -12.59 0.77
C LEU A 402 6.36 -12.32 1.50
N THR A 403 6.17 -11.15 2.09
CA THR A 403 5.01 -10.87 2.96
C THR A 403 4.08 -9.79 2.42
N GLY A 404 4.46 -9.13 1.33
CA GLY A 404 3.78 -7.94 0.84
C GLY A 404 4.13 -6.69 1.66
N TRP A 405 3.45 -5.59 1.37
CA TRP A 405 3.63 -4.32 2.08
C TRP A 405 2.35 -3.49 2.06
N ARG A 406 2.21 -2.58 3.03
CA ARG A 406 1.11 -1.62 3.14
C ARG A 406 1.65 -0.24 3.47
N SER A 407 1.14 0.81 2.83
CA SER A 407 1.52 2.19 3.09
C SER A 407 0.94 2.70 4.41
N ALA A 408 1.60 3.69 5.03
CA ALA A 408 1.05 4.40 6.19
C ALA A 408 -0.26 5.12 5.83
N GLN A 409 -1.24 5.05 6.74
CA GLN A 409 -2.46 5.85 6.66
C GLN A 409 -2.22 7.21 7.32
N THR A 410 -2.18 8.27 6.52
CA THR A 410 -1.90 9.62 7.03
C THR A 410 -2.99 10.63 6.68
N ALA A 411 -2.95 11.81 7.29
CA ALA A 411 -3.86 12.90 6.97
C ALA A 411 -3.82 13.33 5.50
N SER A 412 -2.63 13.36 4.92
CA SER A 412 -2.42 13.69 3.51
C SER A 412 -2.72 12.51 2.59
N HIS A 413 -2.60 11.27 3.08
CA HIS A 413 -2.79 10.04 2.30
C HIS A 413 -3.61 9.03 3.10
N ALA A 414 -4.92 9.28 3.18
CA ALA A 414 -5.81 8.46 4.00
C ALA A 414 -6.07 7.06 3.40
N ARG A 415 -5.85 6.88 2.10
CA ARG A 415 -5.96 5.58 1.43
C ARG A 415 -4.69 4.76 1.63
N VAL A 416 -4.84 3.58 2.22
CA VAL A 416 -3.78 2.57 2.29
C VAL A 416 -3.63 1.91 0.93
N LEU A 417 -2.42 1.89 0.41
CA LEU A 417 -2.03 1.17 -0.79
C LEU A 417 -1.20 -0.06 -0.39
N THR A 418 -1.36 -1.15 -1.13
CA THR A 418 -0.69 -2.42 -0.82
C THR A 418 0.19 -2.90 -1.97
N MET A 419 1.31 -3.54 -1.62
CA MET A 419 2.08 -4.38 -2.53
C MET A 419 1.76 -5.85 -2.18
N PRO A 420 1.45 -6.69 -3.19
CA PRO A 420 1.13 -8.09 -2.94
C PRO A 420 2.34 -8.88 -2.47
N ALA A 421 2.07 -9.95 -1.72
CA ALA A 421 3.04 -10.97 -1.36
C ALA A 421 3.27 -11.92 -2.54
N PHE A 422 4.54 -12.22 -2.82
CA PHE A 422 4.99 -13.10 -3.89
C PHE A 422 5.55 -14.42 -3.36
N ALA A 423 5.23 -14.81 -2.12
CA ALA A 423 5.72 -16.04 -1.52
C ALA A 423 5.41 -17.32 -2.33
N GLN A 424 4.41 -17.31 -3.20
CA GLN A 424 4.15 -18.42 -4.12
C GLN A 424 5.16 -18.56 -5.28
N LEU A 425 6.01 -17.56 -5.52
CA LEU A 425 7.15 -17.69 -6.42
C LEU A 425 8.28 -18.45 -5.72
N SER A 426 9.05 -19.20 -6.50
CA SER A 426 10.25 -19.86 -6.00
C SER A 426 11.30 -18.85 -5.55
N ASP A 427 12.19 -19.28 -4.66
CA ASP A 427 13.30 -18.46 -4.17
C ASP A 427 14.21 -17.98 -5.29
N ARG A 428 14.36 -18.78 -6.34
CA ARG A 428 15.10 -18.43 -7.55
C ARG A 428 14.41 -17.32 -8.32
N GLU A 429 13.10 -17.41 -8.57
CA GLU A 429 12.34 -16.36 -9.27
C GLU A 429 12.40 -15.03 -8.53
N ILE A 430 12.21 -15.04 -7.20
CA ILE A 430 12.31 -13.83 -6.38
C ILE A 430 13.73 -13.23 -6.48
N ALA A 431 14.77 -14.06 -6.38
CA ALA A 431 16.15 -13.59 -6.53
C ALA A 431 16.43 -13.02 -7.93
N GLU A 432 15.93 -13.65 -8.99
CA GLU A 432 16.06 -13.18 -10.38
C GLU A 432 15.39 -11.81 -10.58
N ILE A 433 14.16 -11.62 -10.06
CA ILE A 433 13.43 -10.34 -10.11
C ILE A 433 14.19 -9.26 -9.33
N LEU A 434 14.56 -9.53 -8.07
CA LEU A 434 15.22 -8.52 -7.22
C LEU A 434 16.59 -8.13 -7.76
N ASN A 435 17.35 -9.07 -8.33
CA ASN A 435 18.63 -8.76 -8.97
C ASN A 435 18.47 -7.97 -10.27
N PHE A 436 17.41 -8.20 -11.03
CA PHE A 436 17.07 -7.34 -12.17
C PHE A 436 16.80 -5.91 -11.68
N VAL A 437 15.84 -5.73 -10.76
CA VAL A 437 15.46 -4.41 -10.24
C VAL A 437 16.66 -3.64 -9.66
N ARG A 438 17.50 -4.29 -8.86
CA ARG A 438 18.69 -3.63 -8.24
C ARG A 438 19.75 -3.23 -9.27
N ARG A 439 19.96 -4.02 -10.33
CA ARG A 439 20.90 -3.65 -11.40
C ARG A 439 20.35 -2.55 -12.30
N SER A 440 19.03 -2.55 -12.53
CA SER A 440 18.36 -1.60 -13.41
C SER A 440 18.19 -0.21 -12.81
N TRP A 441 17.83 -0.13 -11.52
CA TRP A 441 17.45 1.12 -10.85
C TRP A 441 18.17 1.38 -9.52
N GLY A 442 18.94 0.41 -9.03
CA GLY A 442 19.82 0.56 -7.88
C GLY A 442 21.25 0.88 -8.32
N ARG A 443 22.23 0.22 -7.71
CA ARG A 443 23.67 0.37 -8.01
C ARG A 443 24.20 -0.90 -8.69
N ALA A 444 24.93 -0.72 -9.79
CA ALA A 444 25.39 -1.82 -10.64
C ALA A 444 26.39 -2.78 -9.97
N ASP A 445 27.08 -2.34 -8.92
CA ASP A 445 28.12 -3.08 -8.19
C ASP A 445 27.58 -3.85 -6.97
N VAL A 446 26.25 -3.92 -6.78
CA VAL A 446 25.69 -4.66 -5.64
C VAL A 446 25.87 -6.16 -5.74
N ARG A 447 26.17 -6.75 -4.59
CA ARG A 447 26.17 -8.19 -4.42
C ARG A 447 24.81 -8.77 -4.79
N ALA A 448 24.81 -9.72 -5.72
CA ALA A 448 23.61 -10.44 -6.12
C ALA A 448 22.99 -11.20 -4.94
N ILE A 449 21.67 -11.19 -4.91
CA ILE A 449 20.85 -11.97 -3.98
C ILE A 449 20.81 -13.41 -4.51
N GLY A 450 21.24 -14.37 -3.70
CA GLY A 450 21.11 -15.79 -4.03
C GLY A 450 19.77 -16.35 -3.54
N ALA A 451 19.28 -17.40 -4.21
CA ALA A 451 18.04 -18.10 -3.81
C ALA A 451 18.09 -18.56 -2.34
N GLY A 452 19.25 -19.05 -1.86
CA GLY A 452 19.40 -19.45 -0.45
C GLY A 452 19.21 -18.32 0.56
N THR A 453 19.45 -17.05 0.18
CA THR A 453 19.12 -15.90 1.03
C THR A 453 17.62 -15.70 1.13
N VAL A 454 16.89 -15.85 0.02
CA VAL A 454 15.42 -15.79 -0.01
C VAL A 454 14.82 -16.93 0.81
N GLY A 455 15.32 -18.16 0.64
CA GLY A 455 14.85 -19.34 1.37
C GLY A 455 15.01 -19.21 2.89
N ARG A 456 16.18 -18.78 3.37
CA ARG A 456 16.38 -18.52 4.82
C ARG A 456 15.40 -17.47 5.36
N MET A 457 15.18 -16.40 4.60
CA MET A 457 14.26 -15.34 5.01
C MET A 457 12.80 -15.79 4.99
N ARG A 458 12.42 -16.62 4.02
CA ARG A 458 11.09 -17.25 3.96
C ARG A 458 10.80 -18.12 5.17
N GLU A 459 11.77 -18.94 5.58
CA GLU A 459 11.66 -19.76 6.79
C GLU A 459 11.55 -18.88 8.05
N GLN A 460 12.42 -17.87 8.17
CA GLN A 460 12.43 -16.94 9.31
C GLN A 460 11.09 -16.19 9.45
N LEU A 461 10.54 -15.71 8.34
CA LEU A 461 9.26 -14.98 8.30
C LEU A 461 8.05 -15.90 8.34
N ARG A 462 8.24 -17.22 8.20
CA ARG A 462 7.17 -18.21 8.03
C ARG A 462 6.22 -17.85 6.89
N ALA A 463 6.79 -17.32 5.80
CA ALA A 463 6.03 -16.87 4.64
C ALA A 463 5.54 -18.08 3.83
N GLY A 464 4.26 -18.43 4.01
CA GLY A 464 3.61 -19.52 3.29
C GLY A 464 3.39 -19.18 1.81
N THR A 465 3.41 -20.18 0.93
CA THR A 465 3.26 -20.04 -0.53
C THR A 465 1.81 -19.76 -0.99
N GLY A 466 0.93 -19.33 -0.08
CA GLY A 466 -0.52 -19.23 -0.32
C GLY A 466 -1.22 -20.59 -0.47
N ASP A 467 -2.55 -20.59 -0.33
CA ASP A 467 -3.38 -21.76 -0.61
C ASP A 467 -3.29 -22.09 -2.10
N GLY A 468 -2.87 -23.31 -2.42
CA GLY A 468 -2.53 -23.76 -3.77
C GLY A 468 -3.51 -23.32 -4.86
N ALA A 469 -3.21 -22.18 -5.49
CA ALA A 469 -4.05 -21.60 -6.52
C ALA A 469 -4.25 -22.63 -7.64
N ARG A 470 -5.51 -22.96 -7.92
CA ARG A 470 -5.88 -23.90 -8.97
C ARG A 470 -5.56 -23.33 -10.36
N PHE A 471 -5.62 -22.02 -10.51
CA PHE A 471 -5.16 -21.32 -11.72
C PHE A 471 -3.63 -21.17 -11.73
N ARG A 472 -2.97 -21.82 -12.69
CA ARG A 472 -1.51 -21.72 -12.90
C ARG A 472 -1.20 -21.08 -14.25
N THR A 473 -0.66 -19.87 -14.21
CA THR A 473 -0.12 -19.19 -15.39
C THR A 473 1.31 -19.68 -15.69
N PRO A 474 1.71 -19.80 -16.97
CA PRO A 474 3.12 -19.98 -17.30
C PRO A 474 3.94 -18.74 -16.89
N ARG A 475 5.25 -18.92 -16.71
CA ARG A 475 6.17 -17.82 -16.41
C ARG A 475 6.70 -17.25 -17.71
N LEU A 476 6.58 -15.93 -17.91
CA LEU A 476 7.10 -15.29 -19.13
C LEU A 476 8.60 -15.55 -19.30
N ALA A 477 9.35 -15.66 -18.19
CA ALA A 477 10.76 -16.00 -18.19
C ALA A 477 11.09 -17.34 -18.90
N ASP A 478 10.14 -18.26 -18.99
CA ASP A 478 10.34 -19.57 -19.63
C ASP A 478 10.23 -19.50 -21.16
N MET A 479 9.68 -18.41 -21.73
CA MET A 479 9.70 -18.17 -23.18
C MET A 479 11.13 -18.12 -23.74
N LEU A 480 12.11 -17.75 -22.91
CA LEU A 480 13.52 -17.69 -23.31
C LEU A 480 14.14 -19.06 -23.62
N ALA A 481 13.50 -20.15 -23.20
CA ALA A 481 13.93 -21.51 -23.51
C ALA A 481 13.38 -22.03 -24.85
N GLU A 482 12.41 -21.32 -25.44
CA GLU A 482 11.75 -21.72 -26.69
C GLU A 482 12.58 -21.34 -27.91
N SER A 483 12.50 -22.15 -28.98
CA SER A 483 13.24 -21.88 -30.22
C SER A 483 12.80 -20.59 -30.92
N ASN A 484 11.56 -20.13 -30.68
CA ASN A 484 11.00 -18.89 -31.19
C ASN A 484 10.89 -17.79 -30.11
N ALA A 485 11.75 -17.79 -29.09
CA ALA A 485 11.74 -16.83 -27.97
C ALA A 485 11.53 -15.36 -28.39
N ASN A 486 12.24 -14.89 -29.44
CA ASN A 486 12.11 -13.51 -29.92
C ASN A 486 10.68 -13.18 -30.40
N GLN A 487 10.02 -14.13 -31.06
CA GLN A 487 8.65 -13.97 -31.54
C GLN A 487 7.67 -13.94 -30.36
N LEU A 488 7.86 -14.80 -29.36
CA LEU A 488 7.02 -14.83 -28.16
C LEU A 488 7.17 -13.54 -27.34
N THR A 489 8.41 -13.08 -27.14
CA THR A 489 8.70 -11.80 -26.48
C THR A 489 8.10 -10.63 -27.24
N LEU A 490 8.19 -10.60 -28.58
CA LEU A 490 7.53 -9.59 -29.40
C LEU A 490 6.00 -9.63 -29.20
N GLY A 491 5.40 -10.81 -29.22
CA GLY A 491 3.96 -11.01 -28.99
C GLY A 491 3.51 -10.50 -27.61
N ALA A 492 4.24 -10.84 -26.55
CA ALA A 492 3.97 -10.34 -25.21
C ALA A 492 4.11 -8.81 -25.13
N ARG A 493 5.19 -8.25 -25.71
CA ARG A 493 5.44 -6.81 -25.73
C ARG A 493 4.36 -6.04 -26.48
N LEU A 494 3.91 -6.53 -27.64
CA LEU A 494 2.80 -5.94 -28.40
C LEU A 494 1.49 -5.89 -27.60
N ASN A 495 1.29 -6.79 -26.64
CA ASN A 495 0.13 -6.77 -25.75
C ASN A 495 0.27 -5.75 -24.60
N ILE A 496 1.49 -5.53 -24.10
CA ILE A 496 1.77 -4.59 -23.01
C ILE A 496 1.87 -3.15 -23.52
N GLU A 497 2.52 -2.94 -24.66
CA GLU A 497 2.86 -1.63 -25.24
C GLU A 497 2.13 -1.38 -26.58
N THR A 498 0.91 -1.93 -26.75
CA THR A 498 0.17 -1.92 -28.02
C THR A 498 0.09 -0.56 -28.70
N ARG A 499 -0.24 0.51 -27.95
CA ARG A 499 -0.34 1.87 -28.50
C ARG A 499 0.99 2.37 -29.03
N GLN A 500 2.06 2.13 -28.29
CA GLN A 500 3.40 2.60 -28.65
C GLN A 500 3.94 1.85 -29.87
N MET A 501 3.71 0.55 -29.94
CA MET A 501 4.24 -0.30 -31.01
C MET A 501 3.39 -0.26 -32.29
N LEU A 502 2.08 0.01 -32.17
CA LEU A 502 1.14 -0.01 -33.28
C LEU A 502 0.33 1.30 -33.39
N PRO A 503 0.98 2.48 -33.46
CA PRO A 503 0.30 3.78 -33.44
C PRO A 503 -0.62 4.01 -34.64
N LYS A 504 -0.45 3.25 -35.74
CA LYS A 504 -1.32 3.31 -36.93
C LYS A 504 -2.59 2.47 -36.79
N ASN A 505 -2.62 1.56 -35.82
CA ASN A 505 -3.70 0.60 -35.60
C ASN A 505 -4.48 0.85 -34.31
N VAL A 506 -3.93 1.66 -33.40
CA VAL A 506 -4.59 2.04 -32.16
C VAL A 506 -5.04 3.50 -32.27
N GLY A 507 -6.35 3.74 -32.12
CA GLY A 507 -6.95 5.07 -32.22
C GLY A 507 -7.31 5.71 -30.88
N ASN A 508 -6.84 5.14 -29.77
CA ASN A 508 -7.12 5.59 -28.40
C ASN A 508 -5.96 5.30 -27.45
N ALA A 509 -6.08 5.61 -26.16
CA ALA A 509 -4.99 5.56 -25.18
C ALA A 509 -4.72 4.17 -24.56
N LEU A 510 -5.33 3.09 -25.07
CA LEU A 510 -5.30 1.79 -24.41
C LEU A 510 -4.17 0.89 -24.90
N ASN A 511 -3.87 -0.13 -24.09
CA ASN A 511 -3.08 -1.30 -24.47
C ASN A 511 -3.93 -2.56 -24.26
N CYS A 512 -3.58 -3.71 -24.86
CA CYS A 512 -4.29 -4.96 -24.54
C CYS A 512 -4.22 -5.25 -23.03
N ALA A 513 -3.06 -4.99 -22.40
CA ALA A 513 -2.84 -5.13 -20.96
C ALA A 513 -3.73 -4.23 -20.10
N SER A 514 -4.37 -3.19 -20.66
CA SER A 514 -5.35 -2.37 -19.92
C SER A 514 -6.60 -3.16 -19.50
N CYS A 515 -6.89 -4.29 -20.15
CA CYS A 515 -8.02 -5.17 -19.81
C CYS A 515 -7.61 -6.64 -19.63
N HIS A 516 -6.47 -7.04 -20.18
CA HIS A 516 -5.87 -8.36 -20.04
C HIS A 516 -4.70 -8.28 -19.06
N LEU A 517 -5.03 -8.21 -17.77
CA LEU A 517 -4.09 -7.82 -16.73
C LEU A 517 -2.83 -8.68 -16.73
N ASN A 518 -1.71 -8.05 -16.40
CA ASN A 518 -0.42 -8.72 -16.25
C ASN A 518 -0.01 -9.53 -17.50
N ALA A 519 -0.18 -8.94 -18.68
CA ALA A 519 -0.02 -9.59 -19.98
C ALA A 519 -0.92 -10.84 -20.17
N GLY A 520 -2.13 -10.83 -19.61
CA GLY A 520 -3.09 -11.92 -19.70
C GLY A 520 -2.76 -13.11 -18.81
N THR A 521 -2.09 -12.88 -17.68
CA THR A 521 -1.69 -13.95 -16.72
C THR A 521 -2.50 -13.93 -15.42
N VAL A 522 -3.53 -13.07 -15.31
CA VAL A 522 -4.40 -12.97 -14.13
C VAL A 522 -5.71 -13.74 -14.34
N ALA A 523 -6.03 -14.64 -13.41
CA ALA A 523 -7.34 -15.30 -13.33
C ALA A 523 -8.46 -14.27 -13.21
N ASP A 524 -9.52 -14.45 -13.97
CA ASP A 524 -10.67 -13.56 -14.09
C ASP A 524 -10.33 -12.12 -14.53
N GLY A 525 -9.07 -11.86 -14.90
CA GLY A 525 -8.59 -10.61 -15.50
C GLY A 525 -8.48 -10.71 -17.02
N SER A 526 -9.37 -11.47 -17.65
CA SER A 526 -9.30 -11.89 -19.05
C SER A 526 -7.97 -12.56 -19.42
N PRO A 527 -7.58 -13.68 -18.81
CA PRO A 527 -6.31 -14.32 -19.12
C PRO A 527 -6.27 -14.86 -20.56
N TYR A 528 -5.06 -14.91 -21.14
CA TYR A 528 -4.79 -15.58 -22.41
C TYR A 528 -4.59 -17.09 -22.24
N VAL A 529 -4.41 -17.54 -20.99
CA VAL A 529 -4.23 -18.96 -20.66
C VAL A 529 -5.35 -19.80 -21.26
N GLY A 530 -4.98 -20.75 -22.13
CA GLY A 530 -5.90 -21.66 -22.81
C GLY A 530 -6.74 -21.06 -23.94
N VAL A 531 -6.68 -19.74 -24.20
CA VAL A 531 -7.62 -19.06 -25.13
C VAL A 531 -7.55 -19.61 -26.54
N SER A 532 -6.36 -19.89 -27.08
CA SER A 532 -6.23 -20.30 -28.47
C SER A 532 -6.80 -21.69 -28.75
N ALA A 533 -6.93 -22.56 -27.74
CA ALA A 533 -7.56 -23.88 -27.86
C ALA A 533 -9.04 -23.81 -28.31
N PHE A 534 -9.68 -22.65 -28.21
CA PHE A 534 -11.08 -22.44 -28.56
C PHE A 534 -11.26 -21.76 -29.93
N PHE A 535 -10.18 -21.64 -30.71
CA PHE A 535 -10.20 -21.08 -32.06
C PHE A 535 -9.69 -22.10 -33.08
N PRO A 536 -10.27 -22.14 -34.30
CA PRO A 536 -11.42 -21.36 -34.74
C PRO A 536 -12.71 -21.72 -33.98
N GLY A 537 -13.57 -20.74 -33.74
CA GLY A 537 -14.75 -20.90 -32.89
C GLY A 537 -15.90 -19.97 -33.30
N TYR A 538 -17.14 -20.37 -33.00
CA TYR A 538 -18.32 -19.55 -33.28
C TYR A 538 -18.31 -18.28 -32.43
N ALA A 539 -18.45 -17.11 -33.09
CA ALA A 539 -18.56 -15.82 -32.43
C ALA A 539 -19.96 -15.24 -32.64
N PRO A 540 -20.83 -15.19 -31.60
CA PRO A 540 -22.21 -14.72 -31.74
C PRO A 540 -22.33 -13.32 -32.33
N ARG A 541 -21.42 -12.41 -31.93
CA ARG A 541 -21.40 -11.05 -32.46
C ARG A 541 -21.16 -10.99 -33.97
N ALA A 542 -20.42 -11.94 -34.53
CA ALA A 542 -20.15 -12.02 -35.97
C ALA A 542 -21.13 -12.95 -36.73
N GLY A 543 -21.90 -13.79 -36.01
CA GLY A 543 -22.80 -14.78 -36.60
C GLY A 543 -22.11 -15.88 -37.43
N ARG A 544 -20.81 -16.12 -37.18
CA ARG A 544 -19.99 -17.10 -37.91
C ARG A 544 -18.82 -17.62 -37.07
N VAL A 545 -18.19 -18.68 -37.55
CA VAL A 545 -16.89 -19.15 -37.04
C VAL A 545 -15.80 -18.15 -37.43
N ILE A 546 -14.95 -17.81 -36.47
CA ILE A 546 -13.83 -16.89 -36.66
C ILE A 546 -12.52 -17.53 -36.20
N THR A 547 -11.40 -17.10 -36.78
CA THR A 547 -10.05 -17.44 -36.33
C THR A 547 -9.61 -16.60 -35.14
N LEU A 548 -8.47 -16.95 -34.53
CA LEU A 548 -7.88 -16.14 -33.46
C LEU A 548 -7.43 -14.76 -33.96
N ALA A 549 -6.84 -14.69 -35.16
CA ALA A 549 -6.44 -13.42 -35.78
C ALA A 549 -7.64 -12.50 -36.03
N GLU A 550 -8.77 -13.07 -36.48
CA GLU A 550 -10.02 -12.31 -36.62
C GLU A 550 -10.56 -11.84 -35.26
N ARG A 551 -10.42 -12.64 -34.20
CA ARG A 551 -10.78 -12.25 -32.83
C ARG A 551 -9.95 -11.07 -32.33
N ILE A 552 -8.63 -11.08 -32.58
CA ILE A 552 -7.70 -10.01 -32.25
C ILE A 552 -8.06 -8.73 -33.02
N ASN A 553 -8.31 -8.83 -34.33
CA ASN A 553 -8.75 -7.69 -35.14
C ASN A 553 -10.10 -7.12 -34.67
N GLY A 554 -11.00 -7.97 -34.16
CA GLY A 554 -12.21 -7.52 -33.48
C GLY A 554 -11.94 -6.65 -32.23
N CYS A 555 -10.86 -6.90 -31.50
CA CYS A 555 -10.42 -6.05 -30.39
C CYS A 555 -9.85 -4.72 -30.89
N PHE A 556 -9.02 -4.72 -31.95
CA PHE A 556 -8.49 -3.49 -32.55
C PHE A 556 -9.59 -2.52 -32.97
N LEU A 557 -10.63 -3.03 -33.64
CA LEU A 557 -11.76 -2.21 -34.09
C LEU A 557 -12.59 -1.60 -32.95
N ARG A 558 -12.56 -2.20 -31.76
CA ARG A 558 -13.50 -1.87 -30.67
C ARG A 558 -12.77 -1.32 -29.46
N SER A 559 -12.06 -2.20 -28.75
CA SER A 559 -11.30 -1.83 -27.56
C SER A 559 -10.24 -0.78 -27.89
N MET A 560 -9.51 -0.94 -29.00
CA MET A 560 -8.44 -0.01 -29.37
C MET A 560 -8.92 1.16 -30.25
N ASN A 561 -10.23 1.24 -30.51
CA ASN A 561 -10.86 2.22 -31.40
C ASN A 561 -10.09 2.49 -32.71
N GLY A 562 -9.58 1.43 -33.33
CA GLY A 562 -8.55 1.54 -34.34
C GLY A 562 -8.78 0.66 -35.56
N LYS A 563 -7.68 0.22 -36.19
CA LYS A 563 -7.68 -0.47 -37.48
C LYS A 563 -7.11 -1.88 -37.35
N PRO A 564 -7.64 -2.87 -38.10
CA PRO A 564 -7.15 -4.24 -38.07
C PRO A 564 -5.71 -4.33 -38.58
N LEU A 565 -5.00 -5.36 -38.15
CA LEU A 565 -3.71 -5.77 -38.70
C LEU A 565 -3.91 -6.81 -39.83
N PRO A 566 -3.02 -6.83 -40.84
CA PRO A 566 -2.98 -7.92 -41.81
C PRO A 566 -2.76 -9.27 -41.08
N PRO A 567 -3.54 -10.33 -41.38
CA PRO A 567 -3.42 -11.61 -40.69
C PRO A 567 -2.03 -12.25 -40.77
N ASP A 568 -1.32 -12.02 -41.86
CA ASP A 568 0.02 -12.51 -42.20
C ASP A 568 1.15 -11.58 -41.72
N SER A 569 0.84 -10.40 -41.18
CA SER A 569 1.86 -9.50 -40.63
C SER A 569 2.63 -10.14 -39.48
N GLU A 570 3.92 -9.81 -39.38
CA GLU A 570 4.79 -10.25 -38.28
C GLU A 570 4.16 -9.99 -36.92
N GLN A 571 3.53 -8.83 -36.73
CA GLN A 571 2.91 -8.41 -35.47
C GLN A 571 1.71 -9.29 -35.10
N MET A 572 0.84 -9.61 -36.05
CA MET A 572 -0.27 -10.54 -35.82
C MET A 572 0.23 -11.95 -35.53
N GLN A 573 1.20 -12.45 -36.31
CA GLN A 573 1.79 -13.77 -36.11
C GLN A 573 2.48 -13.89 -34.74
N ALA A 574 3.16 -12.84 -34.27
CA ALA A 574 3.75 -12.80 -32.94
C ALA A 574 2.69 -12.83 -31.82
N MET A 575 1.60 -12.09 -31.96
CA MET A 575 0.48 -12.14 -30.98
C MET A 575 -0.17 -13.53 -30.93
N VAL A 576 -0.40 -14.16 -32.10
CA VAL A 576 -0.95 -15.51 -32.20
C VAL A 576 0.00 -16.53 -31.56
N ALA A 577 1.28 -16.50 -31.91
CA ALA A 577 2.30 -17.39 -31.34
C ALA A 577 2.36 -17.28 -29.80
N TYR A 578 2.28 -16.06 -29.25
CA TYR A 578 2.22 -15.85 -27.81
C TYR A 578 0.97 -16.46 -27.18
N PHE A 579 -0.20 -16.31 -27.80
CA PHE A 579 -1.46 -16.88 -27.29
C PHE A 579 -1.46 -18.42 -27.39
N ASP A 580 -0.84 -18.97 -28.43
CA ASP A 580 -0.64 -20.41 -28.59
C ASP A 580 0.33 -20.97 -27.55
N TRP A 581 1.41 -20.26 -27.23
CA TRP A 581 2.29 -20.65 -26.14
C TRP A 581 1.55 -20.62 -24.78
N MET A 582 0.68 -19.63 -24.55
CA MET A 582 -0.19 -19.53 -23.37
C MET A 582 -1.28 -20.62 -23.31
N ARG A 583 -1.53 -21.36 -24.41
CA ARG A 583 -2.51 -22.45 -24.45
C ARG A 583 -2.16 -23.58 -23.48
N ARG A 584 -0.86 -23.85 -23.30
CA ARG A 584 -0.35 -25.01 -22.56
C ARG A 584 -1.03 -26.30 -23.06
N GLU A 585 -1.46 -27.16 -22.14
CA GLU A 585 -2.09 -28.46 -22.44
C GLU A 585 -3.60 -28.35 -22.75
N THR A 586 -4.17 -27.14 -22.75
CA THR A 586 -5.61 -26.91 -22.94
C THR A 586 -6.08 -27.41 -24.30
N ARG A 587 -7.19 -28.16 -24.31
CA ARG A 587 -7.83 -28.71 -25.50
C ARG A 587 -9.19 -28.02 -25.76
N PRO A 588 -9.69 -28.07 -27.01
CA PRO A 588 -11.04 -27.61 -27.32
C PRO A 588 -12.07 -28.29 -26.39
N GLY A 589 -12.95 -27.50 -25.78
CA GLY A 589 -14.00 -27.99 -24.87
C GLY A 589 -13.62 -28.05 -23.38
N ASP A 590 -12.34 -27.89 -23.05
CA ASP A 590 -11.90 -27.88 -21.65
C ASP A 590 -12.47 -26.70 -20.86
N LYS A 591 -12.67 -26.90 -19.55
CA LYS A 591 -12.96 -25.83 -18.61
C LYS A 591 -11.64 -25.25 -18.09
N VAL A 592 -11.34 -24.01 -18.49
CA VAL A 592 -10.18 -23.28 -17.98
C VAL A 592 -10.64 -22.41 -16.81
N GLU A 593 -10.16 -22.72 -15.60
CA GLU A 593 -10.44 -21.92 -14.41
C GLU A 593 -9.95 -20.48 -14.60
N GLY A 594 -10.67 -19.50 -14.04
CA GLY A 594 -10.32 -18.08 -14.18
C GLY A 594 -10.46 -17.52 -15.60
N ARG A 595 -10.98 -18.26 -16.59
CA ARG A 595 -11.14 -17.73 -17.94
C ARG A 595 -12.22 -16.65 -18.01
N GLY A 596 -11.89 -15.53 -18.67
CA GLY A 596 -12.79 -14.41 -18.88
C GLY A 596 -12.70 -13.36 -17.77
N VAL A 597 -13.81 -12.64 -17.51
CA VAL A 597 -13.89 -11.59 -16.48
C VAL A 597 -14.76 -11.98 -15.28
N GLY A 598 -15.02 -13.28 -15.12
CA GLY A 598 -16.04 -13.77 -14.21
C GLY A 598 -17.46 -13.36 -14.58
N LYS A 599 -18.42 -13.61 -13.67
CA LYS A 599 -19.85 -13.29 -13.85
C LYS A 599 -20.38 -12.54 -12.63
N VAL A 600 -21.33 -11.65 -12.87
CA VAL A 600 -22.13 -10.95 -11.85
C VAL A 600 -23.60 -11.10 -12.24
N SER A 601 -24.49 -11.12 -11.25
CA SER A 601 -25.92 -11.32 -11.46
C SER A 601 -26.56 -10.12 -12.17
N HIS A 602 -27.23 -10.37 -13.29
CA HIS A 602 -28.06 -9.38 -13.99
C HIS A 602 -29.34 -9.00 -13.21
N ARG A 603 -29.61 -9.64 -12.07
CA ARG A 603 -30.72 -9.27 -11.17
C ARG A 603 -30.38 -8.06 -10.29
N ILE A 604 -29.10 -7.70 -10.22
CA ILE A 604 -28.65 -6.54 -9.45
C ILE A 604 -29.03 -5.28 -10.23
N VAL A 605 -29.82 -4.43 -9.58
CA VAL A 605 -30.22 -3.12 -10.13
C VAL A 605 -29.12 -2.11 -9.78
N PRO A 606 -28.52 -1.43 -10.77
CA PRO A 606 -27.48 -0.45 -10.51
C PRO A 606 -27.98 0.81 -9.78
N ALA A 607 -27.19 1.33 -8.84
CA ALA A 607 -27.38 2.62 -8.19
C ALA A 607 -26.30 3.62 -8.62
N VAL A 608 -26.56 4.40 -9.66
CA VAL A 608 -25.57 5.30 -10.32
C VAL A 608 -24.94 6.30 -9.35
N ASP A 609 -25.72 6.92 -8.46
CA ASP A 609 -25.19 7.88 -7.47
C ASP A 609 -24.25 7.24 -6.46
N ASN A 610 -24.48 5.96 -6.13
CA ASN A 610 -23.55 5.19 -5.31
C ASN A 610 -22.28 4.86 -6.11
N GLY A 611 -22.45 4.46 -7.37
CA GLY A 611 -21.36 4.22 -8.31
C GLY A 611 -20.42 5.42 -8.47
N LYS A 612 -20.97 6.63 -8.57
CA LYS A 612 -20.20 7.88 -8.62
C LYS A 612 -19.38 8.10 -7.34
N ARG A 613 -19.95 7.81 -6.17
CA ARG A 613 -19.24 7.93 -4.87
C ARG A 613 -18.12 6.90 -4.74
N ILE A 614 -18.38 5.65 -5.14
CA ILE A 614 -17.37 4.58 -5.18
C ILE A 614 -16.25 4.95 -6.14
N TYR A 615 -16.59 5.47 -7.33
CA TYR A 615 -15.60 5.93 -8.30
C TYR A 615 -14.65 6.98 -7.70
N ALA A 616 -15.22 8.01 -7.06
CA ALA A 616 -14.44 9.07 -6.44
C ALA A 616 -13.53 8.54 -5.31
N ALA A 617 -14.01 7.59 -4.51
CA ALA A 617 -13.26 7.04 -3.38
C ALA A 617 -12.20 6.01 -3.79
N GLN A 618 -12.47 5.18 -4.80
CA GLN A 618 -11.69 3.96 -5.08
C GLN A 618 -10.96 3.99 -6.43
N CYS A 619 -11.47 4.73 -7.41
CA CYS A 619 -11.01 4.64 -8.81
C CYS A 619 -10.25 5.91 -9.25
N ALA A 620 -10.72 7.09 -8.82
CA ALA A 620 -10.24 8.38 -9.31
C ALA A 620 -8.74 8.63 -9.06
N LEU A 621 -8.16 8.02 -8.02
CA LEU A 621 -6.72 8.12 -7.74
C LEU A 621 -5.84 7.65 -8.92
N CYS A 622 -6.29 6.62 -9.64
CA CYS A 622 -5.53 6.07 -10.77
C CYS A 622 -6.14 6.46 -12.12
N HIS A 623 -7.47 6.64 -12.21
CA HIS A 623 -8.15 6.90 -13.48
C HIS A 623 -8.54 8.36 -13.71
N GLY A 624 -8.14 9.26 -12.80
CA GLY A 624 -8.52 10.67 -12.87
C GLY A 624 -9.95 10.91 -12.34
N SER A 625 -10.20 12.15 -11.93
CA SER A 625 -11.50 12.54 -11.35
C SER A 625 -12.66 12.47 -12.36
N ASN A 626 -12.33 12.60 -13.64
CA ASN A 626 -13.25 12.58 -14.78
C ASN A 626 -12.94 11.40 -15.73
N GLY A 627 -12.30 10.33 -15.25
CA GLY A 627 -12.04 9.13 -16.06
C GLY A 627 -11.07 9.33 -17.21
N GLU A 628 -10.35 10.44 -17.20
CA GLU A 628 -9.42 10.88 -18.24
C GLU A 628 -8.12 10.08 -18.26
N GLY A 629 -7.88 9.21 -17.26
CA GLY A 629 -6.62 8.50 -17.09
C GLY A 629 -5.55 9.37 -16.47
N VAL A 630 -4.32 8.86 -16.40
CA VAL A 630 -3.15 9.59 -15.86
C VAL A 630 -2.03 9.55 -16.88
N LYS A 631 -1.39 10.70 -17.09
CA LYS A 631 -0.15 10.83 -17.87
C LYS A 631 1.02 11.16 -16.95
N ASP A 632 2.22 10.75 -17.36
CA ASP A 632 3.44 11.23 -16.73
C ASP A 632 3.85 12.61 -17.26
N ASP A 633 4.91 13.18 -16.70
CA ASP A 633 5.42 14.51 -17.07
C ASP A 633 5.88 14.58 -18.55
N ALA A 634 6.18 13.43 -19.17
CA ALA A 634 6.50 13.32 -20.60
C ALA A 634 5.25 13.15 -21.48
N GLY A 635 4.05 13.23 -20.90
CA GLY A 635 2.78 13.07 -21.61
C GLY A 635 2.42 11.63 -21.98
N ARG A 636 3.18 10.63 -21.49
CA ARG A 636 2.91 9.21 -21.76
C ARG A 636 1.82 8.70 -20.83
N TRP A 637 0.91 7.90 -21.36
CA TRP A 637 -0.16 7.30 -20.59
C TRP A 637 0.38 6.29 -19.56
N VAL A 638 -0.07 6.45 -18.32
CA VAL A 638 0.26 5.59 -17.17
C VAL A 638 -0.91 4.69 -16.86
N TYR A 639 -2.06 5.31 -16.64
CA TYR A 639 -3.32 4.63 -16.44
C TYR A 639 -4.33 5.01 -17.52
N PRO A 640 -5.10 4.03 -18.01
CA PRO A 640 -5.97 4.24 -19.14
C PRO A 640 -7.18 5.13 -18.78
N PRO A 641 -7.67 5.93 -19.73
CA PRO A 641 -8.97 6.57 -19.60
C PRO A 641 -10.10 5.53 -19.65
N LEU A 642 -11.08 5.70 -18.77
CA LEU A 642 -12.24 4.80 -18.66
C LEU A 642 -13.42 5.25 -19.54
N TRP A 643 -13.43 6.52 -19.94
CA TRP A 643 -14.36 7.12 -20.90
C TRP A 643 -13.73 8.34 -21.58
N GLY A 644 -14.51 9.05 -22.39
CA GLY A 644 -14.01 10.11 -23.28
C GLY A 644 -13.37 9.55 -24.55
N ASP A 645 -12.92 10.46 -25.42
CA ASP A 645 -12.50 10.14 -26.80
C ASP A 645 -11.28 9.20 -26.88
N GLU A 646 -10.44 9.21 -25.84
CA GLU A 646 -9.25 8.36 -25.74
C GLU A 646 -9.52 6.99 -25.11
N SER A 647 -10.78 6.65 -24.78
CA SER A 647 -11.14 5.34 -24.22
C SER A 647 -11.64 4.35 -25.29
N PHE A 648 -12.08 3.17 -24.86
CA PHE A 648 -12.70 2.18 -25.73
C PHE A 648 -14.05 2.66 -26.26
N ASN A 649 -14.36 2.31 -27.50
CA ASN A 649 -15.61 2.72 -28.14
C ASN A 649 -16.83 1.92 -27.64
N ILE A 650 -18.02 2.38 -28.00
CA ILE A 650 -19.29 1.77 -27.58
C ILE A 650 -19.45 0.31 -28.03
N GLY A 651 -18.74 -0.11 -29.08
CA GLY A 651 -18.75 -1.49 -29.58
C GLY A 651 -17.94 -2.48 -28.74
N ALA A 652 -17.12 -2.01 -27.79
CA ALA A 652 -16.28 -2.85 -26.95
C ALA A 652 -17.10 -3.66 -25.93
N GLY A 653 -16.61 -4.85 -25.56
CA GLY A 653 -17.26 -5.66 -24.53
C GLY A 653 -17.33 -4.98 -23.17
N MET A 654 -16.32 -4.15 -22.86
CA MET A 654 -16.21 -3.38 -21.61
C MET A 654 -17.21 -2.21 -21.54
N ALA A 655 -17.88 -1.85 -22.65
CA ALA A 655 -18.94 -0.84 -22.64
C ALA A 655 -20.27 -1.37 -22.08
N ARG A 656 -20.34 -2.64 -21.69
CA ARG A 656 -21.53 -3.31 -21.16
C ARG A 656 -21.44 -3.43 -19.64
N THR A 657 -22.44 -2.94 -18.92
CA THR A 657 -22.45 -2.83 -17.45
C THR A 657 -22.06 -4.12 -16.75
N TYR A 658 -22.68 -5.26 -17.06
CA TYR A 658 -22.44 -6.49 -16.30
C TYR A 658 -21.12 -7.18 -16.66
N THR A 659 -20.63 -6.95 -17.89
CA THR A 659 -19.26 -7.37 -18.27
C THR A 659 -18.21 -6.55 -17.51
N ALA A 660 -18.40 -5.23 -17.46
CA ALA A 660 -17.56 -4.32 -16.70
C ALA A 660 -17.61 -4.62 -15.20
N ALA A 661 -18.80 -4.86 -14.63
CA ALA A 661 -18.97 -5.22 -13.23
C ALA A 661 -18.24 -6.52 -12.88
N GLY A 662 -18.30 -7.54 -13.75
CA GLY A 662 -17.54 -8.78 -13.57
C GLY A 662 -16.03 -8.53 -13.47
N PHE A 663 -15.50 -7.71 -14.38
CA PHE A 663 -14.10 -7.33 -14.35
C PHE A 663 -13.76 -6.52 -13.09
N VAL A 664 -14.53 -5.48 -12.78
CA VAL A 664 -14.30 -4.61 -11.62
C VAL A 664 -14.29 -5.41 -10.32
N GLN A 665 -15.29 -6.25 -10.09
CA GLN A 665 -15.45 -7.00 -8.84
C GLN A 665 -14.22 -7.84 -8.48
N ARG A 666 -13.55 -8.41 -9.49
CA ARG A 666 -12.41 -9.33 -9.33
C ARG A 666 -11.06 -8.66 -9.47
N ASN A 667 -11.01 -7.55 -10.20
CA ASN A 667 -9.74 -6.99 -10.67
C ASN A 667 -9.51 -5.53 -10.26
N MET A 668 -10.51 -4.88 -9.66
CA MET A 668 -10.41 -3.48 -9.25
C MET A 668 -10.99 -3.27 -7.85
N PRO A 669 -10.41 -2.34 -7.07
CA PRO A 669 -9.14 -1.65 -7.35
C PRO A 669 -7.93 -2.60 -7.27
N ILE A 670 -6.83 -2.27 -7.95
CA ILE A 670 -5.53 -2.89 -7.69
C ILE A 670 -4.92 -2.30 -6.40
N ALA A 671 -3.92 -2.97 -5.81
CA ALA A 671 -3.26 -2.53 -4.58
C ALA A 671 -4.24 -2.27 -3.41
N PHE A 672 -5.29 -3.09 -3.32
CA PHE A 672 -6.32 -3.03 -2.29
C PHE A 672 -6.01 -3.96 -1.10
N HIS A 673 -5.38 -5.10 -1.36
CA HIS A 673 -4.88 -6.02 -0.34
C HIS A 673 -3.53 -6.65 -0.73
N ASP A 674 -2.92 -7.44 0.13
CA ASP A 674 -1.60 -8.06 -0.05
C ASP A 674 -1.64 -9.41 -0.81
N ARG A 675 -2.81 -9.85 -1.31
CA ARG A 675 -2.90 -11.12 -2.07
C ARG A 675 -2.39 -10.98 -3.50
N PHE A 676 -1.61 -11.97 -3.93
CA PHE A 676 -1.13 -12.11 -5.31
C PHE A 676 -2.27 -12.17 -6.35
N PRO A 677 -2.06 -11.74 -7.61
CA PRO A 677 -0.84 -11.13 -8.16
C PRO A 677 -0.72 -9.62 -7.99
N LEU A 678 -1.83 -8.88 -7.91
CA LEU A 678 -1.83 -7.42 -7.98
C LEU A 678 -2.50 -6.77 -6.76
N GLY A 679 -2.88 -7.56 -5.76
CA GLY A 679 -3.63 -7.05 -4.62
C GLY A 679 -5.05 -6.61 -4.98
N GLN A 680 -5.62 -7.19 -6.03
CA GLN A 680 -6.77 -6.64 -6.72
C GLN A 680 -8.13 -7.18 -6.26
N GLY A 681 -9.18 -6.37 -6.43
CA GLY A 681 -10.57 -6.69 -6.06
C GLY A 681 -10.95 -6.14 -4.69
N GLY A 682 -12.09 -6.60 -4.15
CA GLY A 682 -12.55 -6.24 -2.79
C GLY A 682 -13.90 -5.53 -2.73
N LEU A 683 -14.42 -5.09 -3.88
CA LEU A 683 -15.79 -4.57 -3.97
C LEU A 683 -16.81 -5.72 -3.94
N THR A 684 -17.97 -5.45 -3.36
CA THR A 684 -19.13 -6.36 -3.44
C THR A 684 -19.72 -6.37 -4.85
N ASP A 685 -20.53 -7.38 -5.17
CA ASP A 685 -21.23 -7.45 -6.47
C ASP A 685 -22.09 -6.20 -6.74
N GLN A 686 -22.80 -5.69 -5.73
CA GLN A 686 -23.60 -4.47 -5.85
C GLN A 686 -22.71 -3.25 -6.15
N GLU A 687 -21.64 -3.04 -5.39
CA GLU A 687 -20.72 -1.91 -5.60
C GLU A 687 -20.06 -1.96 -6.98
N ALA A 688 -19.69 -3.16 -7.44
CA ALA A 688 -19.12 -3.37 -8.76
C ALA A 688 -20.12 -3.05 -9.89
N VAL A 689 -21.39 -3.43 -9.74
CA VAL A 689 -22.45 -3.07 -10.70
C VAL A 689 -22.72 -1.56 -10.68
N ASP A 690 -22.80 -0.94 -9.50
CA ASP A 690 -23.04 0.48 -9.35
C ASP A 690 -21.95 1.33 -10.04
N VAL A 691 -20.67 1.04 -9.76
CA VAL A 691 -19.56 1.79 -10.35
C VAL A 691 -19.41 1.47 -11.85
N ALA A 692 -19.66 0.23 -12.26
CA ALA A 692 -19.63 -0.15 -13.67
C ALA A 692 -20.70 0.59 -14.46
N GLU A 693 -21.92 0.67 -13.95
CA GLU A 693 -23.00 1.43 -14.56
C GLU A 693 -22.58 2.90 -14.75
N TYR A 694 -22.03 3.51 -13.71
CA TYR A 694 -21.59 4.91 -13.75
C TYR A 694 -20.57 5.19 -14.86
N PHE A 695 -19.46 4.43 -14.94
CA PHE A 695 -18.40 4.73 -15.91
C PHE A 695 -18.73 4.23 -17.33
N THR A 696 -19.45 3.12 -17.47
CA THR A 696 -19.78 2.57 -18.79
C THR A 696 -20.77 3.46 -19.54
N HIS A 697 -21.59 4.25 -18.83
CA HIS A 697 -22.58 5.17 -19.42
C HIS A 697 -22.05 6.58 -19.72
N GLN A 698 -20.80 6.90 -19.36
CA GLN A 698 -20.18 8.15 -19.75
C GLN A 698 -19.97 8.25 -21.28
N PRO A 699 -19.81 9.48 -21.84
CA PRO A 699 -19.51 9.69 -23.25
C PRO A 699 -18.24 8.96 -23.68
N ARG A 700 -18.24 8.39 -24.89
CA ARG A 700 -17.13 7.63 -25.48
C ARG A 700 -17.28 7.57 -27.00
N PRO A 701 -16.23 7.21 -27.76
CA PRO A 701 -16.34 7.08 -29.21
C PRO A 701 -17.43 6.11 -29.64
N ASP A 702 -18.11 6.44 -30.73
CA ASP A 702 -19.02 5.53 -31.39
C ASP A 702 -18.26 4.48 -32.23
N PHE A 703 -18.95 3.41 -32.64
CA PHE A 703 -18.42 2.39 -33.54
C PHE A 703 -19.37 2.20 -34.73
N ALA A 704 -19.03 2.71 -35.91
CA ALA A 704 -19.90 2.62 -37.09
C ALA A 704 -20.24 1.16 -37.47
N GLY A 705 -19.29 0.23 -37.29
CA GLY A 705 -19.48 -1.19 -37.61
C GLY A 705 -20.50 -1.92 -36.73
N LYS A 706 -20.98 -1.29 -35.65
CA LYS A 706 -21.91 -1.89 -34.67
C LYS A 706 -23.24 -2.35 -35.28
N VAL A 707 -23.64 -1.76 -36.40
CA VAL A 707 -24.86 -2.13 -37.15
C VAL A 707 -24.82 -3.55 -37.72
N LYS A 708 -23.63 -4.16 -37.79
CA LYS A 708 -23.42 -5.53 -38.27
C LYS A 708 -23.32 -6.54 -37.12
N ASP A 709 -23.51 -6.10 -35.88
CA ASP A 709 -23.32 -6.96 -34.72
C ASP A 709 -24.55 -7.81 -34.45
N TRP A 710 -24.30 -9.08 -34.10
CA TRP A 710 -25.31 -10.10 -33.83
C TRP A 710 -26.30 -10.30 -34.99
N PRO A 711 -25.83 -10.58 -36.22
CA PRO A 711 -26.72 -10.74 -37.38
C PRO A 711 -27.62 -11.99 -37.30
N LYS A 712 -27.28 -12.95 -36.43
CA LYS A 712 -28.00 -14.22 -36.22
C LYS A 712 -28.38 -14.51 -34.77
N ASP A 713 -27.81 -13.76 -33.83
CA ASP A 713 -27.92 -14.03 -32.40
C ASP A 713 -28.65 -12.88 -31.70
N LYS A 714 -29.15 -13.10 -30.48
CA LYS A 714 -29.77 -12.03 -29.71
C LYS A 714 -28.72 -11.04 -29.22
N LYS A 715 -28.95 -9.76 -29.47
CA LYS A 715 -28.18 -8.65 -28.88
C LYS A 715 -28.27 -8.71 -27.34
N PRO A 716 -27.16 -8.59 -26.60
CA PRO A 716 -27.17 -8.45 -25.15
C PRO A 716 -28.06 -7.30 -24.70
N ASP A 717 -28.76 -7.49 -23.58
CA ASP A 717 -29.66 -6.50 -22.97
C ASP A 717 -28.91 -5.26 -22.47
N ASP A 718 -27.67 -5.43 -22.03
CA ASP A 718 -26.77 -4.39 -21.55
C ASP A 718 -25.88 -3.76 -22.65
N ALA A 719 -26.19 -4.00 -23.93
CA ALA A 719 -25.53 -3.31 -25.04
C ALA A 719 -26.08 -1.88 -25.19
N ARG A 720 -25.18 -0.89 -25.30
CA ARG A 720 -25.53 0.54 -25.33
C ARG A 720 -26.12 1.06 -26.66
N TYR A 721 -26.38 0.21 -27.64
CA TYR A 721 -26.94 0.55 -28.97
C TYR A 721 -27.80 -0.59 -29.48
#